data_AF-A0A8T4RAL3-F1
#
_entry.id   AF-A0A8T4RAL3-F1
#
_cell.length_a   1.000
_cell.length_b   1.000
_cell.length_c   1.000
_cell.angle_alpha   90.00
_cell.angle_beta   90.00
_cell.angle_gamma   90.00
#
_symmetry.space_group_name_H-M   'P 1'
#
loop_
_entity.id
_entity.type
_entity.pdbx_description
1 polymer ?
#
loop_
_entity_poly.entity_id
_entity_poly.type
_entity_poly.pdbx_seq_one_letter_code
_entity_poly.pdbx_strand_id
1 'polypeptide(L)'
;MDERKKVVWRSLLLTVLIFAVGMLLNHFFDGFRIDTIAGVMRVHELDSESYEVERGFTDAFGEEGCAAMTARIGDFKEEIRKVGEDLGSYSKFSFFRKTDYDYLKRKYFLLELNFFSLLKLLNQECDNPYLPIVFFYEIDDDASERQGYILQELSKEYEREIVVLSLDKDYADEPLVKVFAQSYNITGAPALVIAGTVYRGLHYMGPLNATIQKRLRKVDQYAAGMDFNVTTRASGINVTLLEKVLRDIKENESASPFARGDALLVLGRLEHNETLICESLSFFDKVNASSSEEQALVYETSASIGCGRNRAAFLRAASEQWSLAGNVYRSWLDGQLAKGLRPKLQFDWAVLAANSTVITGYRTAILPNLSTANVSAVVIGNSSILLDSSSVLVSQGDRVFRDWLGGQLADPYGPTLLTTFSERFSYQESELLAEIGWHEGARISELKATNLAHIPVVGALVARSGDRWFAVDDKGIFRFEVPIDKISYPTTRFLSNTLAVVIDTHGVNMLVETALRNNATAVLSDCDHPGKIYAAKYLSEHNISVICVPDKYAYLALGHNLSIVGSAPFRFENGTAIVGSRPVTIKASERIVAVNASDEKYALWYYQTPASYMAELQKAYGLNVTFVVLDDFGEMERAAKKAREINATVFATRVFDRSDYDAVSHWLDEDVARRVLLFHTASYPLGQRLMAEYPNQTSFDDANPVPI
;
A
#
# COMPACT_ATOMS: atom_id res chain seq x y z
N MET A 1 -61.64 51.08 -61.31
CA MET A 1 -60.50 51.03 -60.36
C MET A 1 -59.24 50.88 -61.18
N ASP A 2 -58.36 51.90 -61.13
CA ASP A 2 -57.13 52.04 -61.91
C ASP A 2 -56.25 50.77 -61.85
N GLU A 3 -55.79 50.26 -63.00
CA GLU A 3 -55.08 48.97 -63.13
C GLU A 3 -53.82 48.91 -62.24
N ARG A 4 -53.17 50.05 -61.99
CA ARG A 4 -52.04 50.15 -61.05
C ARG A 4 -52.43 49.80 -59.60
N LYS A 5 -53.63 50.17 -59.17
CA LYS A 5 -54.13 49.84 -57.81
C LYS A 5 -54.41 48.34 -57.68
N LYS A 6 -54.87 47.66 -58.73
CA LYS A 6 -55.11 46.21 -58.71
C LYS A 6 -53.81 45.41 -58.57
N VAL A 7 -52.74 45.82 -59.25
CA VAL A 7 -51.43 45.16 -59.15
C VAL A 7 -50.86 45.31 -57.74
N VAL A 8 -50.87 46.52 -57.17
CA VAL A 8 -50.40 46.76 -55.79
C VAL A 8 -51.20 45.94 -54.78
N TRP A 9 -52.53 45.88 -54.90
CA TRP A 9 -53.36 45.08 -54.01
C TRP A 9 -53.10 43.58 -54.13
N ARG A 10 -52.89 43.05 -55.34
CA ARG A 10 -52.57 41.64 -55.55
C ARG A 10 -51.19 41.27 -54.99
N SER A 11 -50.19 42.12 -55.19
CA SER A 11 -48.84 41.91 -54.62
C SER A 11 -48.86 41.97 -53.09
N LEU A 12 -49.55 42.95 -52.50
CA LEU A 12 -49.69 43.06 -51.05
C LEU A 12 -50.37 41.81 -50.46
N LEU A 13 -51.45 41.34 -51.08
CA LEU A 13 -52.20 40.17 -50.61
C LEU A 13 -51.37 38.89 -50.73
N LEU A 14 -50.58 38.75 -51.80
CA LEU A 14 -49.63 37.65 -51.96
C LEU A 14 -48.51 37.70 -50.90
N THR A 15 -47.94 38.87 -50.62
CA THR A 15 -46.91 39.03 -49.58
C THR A 15 -47.45 38.72 -48.19
N VAL A 16 -48.66 39.19 -47.86
CA VAL A 16 -49.34 38.87 -46.60
C VAL A 16 -49.61 37.37 -46.49
N LEU A 17 -50.02 36.72 -47.59
CA LEU A 17 -50.24 35.28 -47.61
C LEU A 17 -48.94 34.49 -47.37
N ILE A 18 -47.86 34.85 -48.07
CA ILE A 18 -46.54 34.21 -47.89
C ILE A 18 -46.04 34.39 -46.46
N PHE A 19 -46.19 35.61 -45.91
CA PHE A 19 -45.81 35.90 -44.53
C PHE A 19 -46.66 35.13 -43.51
N ALA A 20 -47.97 35.02 -43.73
CA ALA A 20 -48.87 34.24 -42.89
C ALA A 20 -48.55 32.75 -42.92
N VAL A 21 -48.22 32.20 -44.09
CA VAL A 21 -47.78 30.79 -44.22
C VAL A 21 -46.44 30.58 -43.51
N GLY A 22 -45.47 31.48 -43.67
CA GLY A 22 -44.19 31.41 -42.95
C GLY A 22 -44.37 31.47 -41.43
N MET A 23 -45.26 32.35 -40.95
CA MET A 23 -45.59 32.48 -39.53
C MET A 23 -46.28 31.23 -38.97
N LEU A 24 -47.21 30.62 -39.72
CA LEU A 24 -47.87 29.37 -39.34
C LEU A 24 -46.92 28.19 -39.30
N LEU A 25 -46.02 28.07 -40.29
CA LEU A 25 -44.98 27.05 -40.31
C LEU A 25 -44.02 27.22 -39.12
N ASN A 26 -43.60 28.44 -38.82
CA ASN A 26 -42.75 28.72 -37.66
C ASN A 26 -43.45 28.32 -36.35
N HIS A 27 -44.72 28.71 -36.19
CA HIS A 27 -45.51 28.32 -35.01
C HIS A 27 -45.64 26.80 -34.85
N PHE A 28 -45.82 26.07 -35.96
CA PHE A 28 -45.89 24.61 -35.95
C PHE A 28 -44.56 23.97 -35.53
N PHE A 29 -43.45 24.43 -36.10
CA PHE A 29 -42.11 23.93 -35.75
C PHE A 29 -41.72 24.26 -34.30
N ASP A 30 -42.06 25.46 -33.81
CA ASP A 30 -41.86 25.85 -32.41
C ASP A 30 -42.60 24.89 -31.45
N GLY A 31 -43.85 24.52 -31.79
CA GLY A 31 -44.63 23.56 -31.01
C GLY A 31 -44.00 22.17 -30.96
N PHE A 32 -43.56 21.63 -32.10
CA PHE A 32 -42.90 20.31 -32.15
C PHE A 32 -41.60 20.27 -31.34
N ARG A 33 -40.83 21.36 -31.39
CA ARG A 33 -39.57 21.49 -30.67
C ARG A 33 -39.77 21.60 -29.16
N ILE A 34 -40.74 22.39 -28.71
CA ILE A 34 -41.12 22.50 -27.29
C ILE A 34 -41.56 21.14 -26.74
N ASP A 35 -42.38 20.40 -27.47
CA ASP A 35 -42.82 19.07 -27.05
C ASP A 35 -41.65 18.08 -26.92
N THR A 36 -40.64 18.20 -27.80
CA THR A 36 -39.41 17.39 -27.73
C THR A 36 -38.61 17.71 -26.47
N ILE A 37 -38.34 19.00 -26.19
CA ILE A 37 -37.63 19.43 -24.98
C ILE A 37 -38.40 19.02 -23.73
N ALA A 38 -39.71 19.26 -23.68
CA ALA A 38 -40.57 18.86 -22.57
C ALA A 38 -40.63 17.33 -22.38
N GLY A 39 -40.43 16.55 -23.44
CA GLY A 39 -40.28 15.09 -23.40
C GLY A 39 -38.99 14.67 -22.71
N VAL A 40 -37.84 15.19 -23.16
CA VAL A 40 -36.53 14.89 -22.56
C VAL A 40 -36.49 15.31 -21.08
N MET A 41 -37.04 16.47 -20.73
CA MET A 41 -37.11 16.92 -19.33
C MET A 41 -38.00 16.04 -18.44
N ARG A 42 -39.04 15.39 -18.99
CA ARG A 42 -39.86 14.42 -18.25
C ARG A 42 -39.13 13.12 -18.00
N VAL A 43 -38.31 12.66 -18.96
CA VAL A 43 -37.44 11.49 -18.78
C VAL A 43 -36.42 11.77 -17.69
N HIS A 44 -35.72 12.91 -17.75
CA HIS A 44 -34.75 13.30 -16.73
C HIS A 44 -35.36 13.42 -15.33
N GLU A 45 -36.56 13.99 -15.19
CA GLU A 45 -37.28 14.08 -13.91
C GLU A 45 -37.57 12.67 -13.34
N LEU A 46 -38.11 11.79 -14.19
CA LEU A 46 -38.38 10.39 -13.83
C LEU A 46 -37.09 9.65 -13.44
N ASP A 47 -36.02 9.86 -14.18
CA ASP A 47 -34.73 9.23 -13.90
C ASP A 47 -34.15 9.75 -12.59
N SER A 48 -34.22 11.07 -12.32
CA SER A 48 -33.74 11.67 -11.07
C SER A 48 -34.48 11.10 -9.86
N GLU A 49 -35.81 10.99 -9.94
CA GLU A 49 -36.63 10.34 -8.91
C GLU A 49 -36.28 8.86 -8.77
N SER A 50 -36.06 8.16 -9.89
CA SER A 50 -35.65 6.76 -9.88
C SER A 50 -34.27 6.55 -9.26
N TYR A 51 -33.33 7.48 -9.47
CA TYR A 51 -32.00 7.46 -8.83
C TYR A 51 -32.12 7.60 -7.30
N GLU A 52 -32.96 8.52 -6.82
CA GLU A 52 -33.21 8.67 -5.38
C GLU A 52 -33.81 7.40 -4.76
N VAL A 53 -34.74 6.74 -5.47
CA VAL A 53 -35.33 5.46 -5.05
C VAL A 53 -34.31 4.32 -5.07
N GLU A 54 -33.53 4.19 -6.14
CA GLU A 54 -32.47 3.18 -6.27
C GLU A 54 -31.38 3.36 -5.23
N ARG A 55 -31.02 4.60 -4.91
CA ARG A 55 -30.11 4.90 -3.82
C ARG A 55 -30.70 4.46 -2.48
N GLY A 56 -31.95 4.84 -2.17
CA GLY A 56 -32.61 4.39 -0.95
C GLY A 56 -32.68 2.86 -0.84
N PHE A 57 -32.83 2.17 -1.97
CA PHE A 57 -32.78 0.72 -2.05
C PHE A 57 -31.36 0.16 -1.87
N THR A 58 -30.36 0.79 -2.48
CA THR A 58 -28.95 0.40 -2.37
C THR A 58 -28.43 0.60 -0.95
N ASP A 59 -28.73 1.74 -0.32
CA ASP A 59 -28.37 2.05 1.06
C ASP A 59 -29.00 1.05 2.05
N ALA A 60 -30.17 0.50 1.71
CA ALA A 60 -30.87 -0.49 2.52
C ALA A 60 -30.48 -1.96 2.22
N PHE A 61 -30.07 -2.28 0.99
CA PHE A 61 -29.99 -3.67 0.50
C PHE A 61 -28.81 -4.02 -0.44
N GLY A 62 -27.97 -3.06 -0.87
CA GLY A 62 -26.97 -3.27 -1.92
C GLY A 62 -25.51 -3.08 -1.49
N GLU A 63 -24.61 -4.01 -1.84
CA GLU A 63 -23.16 -3.90 -1.61
C GLU A 63 -22.40 -3.18 -2.77
N GLU A 64 -23.01 -2.98 -3.95
CA GLU A 64 -22.38 -2.41 -5.17
C GLU A 64 -22.89 -1.00 -5.59
N GLY A 65 -23.22 -0.14 -4.62
CA GLY A 65 -23.89 1.13 -4.91
C GLY A 65 -23.16 2.10 -5.84
N CYS A 66 -21.85 2.30 -5.64
CA CYS A 66 -21.09 3.29 -6.41
C CYS A 66 -21.02 2.97 -7.91
N ALA A 67 -20.95 1.70 -8.31
CA ALA A 67 -20.83 1.31 -9.72
C ALA A 67 -22.14 1.56 -10.48
N ALA A 68 -23.26 1.14 -9.90
CA ALA A 68 -24.59 1.39 -10.45
C ALA A 68 -24.89 2.90 -10.51
N MET A 69 -24.58 3.63 -9.44
CA MET A 69 -24.79 5.09 -9.39
C MET A 69 -23.92 5.84 -10.41
N THR A 70 -22.64 5.47 -10.56
CA THR A 70 -21.72 6.12 -11.52
C THR A 70 -22.16 5.90 -12.97
N ALA A 71 -22.63 4.71 -13.32
CA ALA A 71 -23.17 4.45 -14.66
C ALA A 71 -24.35 5.37 -14.99
N ARG A 72 -25.28 5.52 -14.03
CA ARG A 72 -26.49 6.34 -14.19
C ARG A 72 -26.20 7.84 -14.28
N ILE A 73 -25.18 8.34 -13.57
CA ILE A 73 -24.71 9.73 -13.70
C ILE A 73 -24.21 10.04 -15.11
N GLY A 74 -23.61 9.06 -15.81
CA GLY A 74 -23.22 9.21 -17.21
C GLY A 74 -24.43 9.49 -18.13
N ASP A 75 -25.52 8.77 -17.90
CA ASP A 75 -26.77 8.95 -18.67
C ASP A 75 -27.40 10.32 -18.38
N PHE A 76 -27.51 10.70 -17.09
CA PHE A 76 -28.01 12.03 -16.70
C PHE A 76 -27.22 13.19 -17.32
N LYS A 77 -25.89 13.08 -17.34
CA LYS A 77 -25.01 14.08 -17.93
C LYS A 77 -25.38 14.33 -19.40
N GLU A 78 -25.62 13.27 -20.17
CA GLU A 78 -25.97 13.42 -21.59
C GLU A 78 -27.39 13.93 -21.82
N GLU A 79 -28.32 13.61 -20.94
CA GLU A 79 -29.67 14.17 -21.00
C GLU A 79 -29.67 15.67 -20.71
N ILE A 80 -29.01 16.12 -19.64
CA ILE A 80 -28.88 17.56 -19.32
C ILE A 80 -28.19 18.29 -20.46
N ARG A 81 -27.10 17.73 -21.02
CA ARG A 81 -26.38 18.35 -22.13
C ARG A 81 -27.30 18.57 -23.34
N LYS A 82 -28.09 17.56 -23.72
CA LYS A 82 -29.05 17.68 -24.84
C LYS A 82 -30.10 18.76 -24.58
N VAL A 83 -30.66 18.81 -23.38
CA VAL A 83 -31.63 19.86 -23.00
C VAL A 83 -30.99 21.24 -23.07
N GLY A 84 -29.75 21.39 -22.59
CA GLY A 84 -28.98 22.64 -22.66
C GLY A 84 -28.70 23.09 -24.11
N GLU A 85 -28.29 22.18 -24.99
CA GLU A 85 -28.08 22.45 -26.42
C GLU A 85 -29.38 22.85 -27.14
N ASP A 86 -30.47 22.14 -26.86
CA ASP A 86 -31.78 22.40 -27.46
C ASP A 86 -32.39 23.71 -26.97
N LEU A 87 -32.19 24.07 -25.70
CA LEU A 87 -32.59 25.38 -25.14
C LEU A 87 -31.69 26.52 -25.65
N GLY A 88 -30.37 26.31 -25.74
CA GLY A 88 -29.42 27.30 -26.23
C GLY A 88 -29.63 27.64 -27.72
N SER A 89 -30.05 26.66 -28.52
CA SER A 89 -30.39 26.88 -29.93
C SER A 89 -31.85 27.34 -30.16
N TYR A 90 -32.64 27.49 -29.08
CA TYR A 90 -33.95 28.14 -29.13
C TYR A 90 -33.74 29.66 -29.15
N SER A 91 -33.52 30.19 -30.36
CA SER A 91 -33.12 31.58 -30.55
C SER A 91 -34.15 32.61 -30.03
N LYS A 92 -33.64 33.80 -29.71
CA LYS A 92 -34.30 35.06 -29.28
C LYS A 92 -35.56 35.51 -30.05
N PHE A 93 -36.00 34.77 -31.07
CA PHE A 93 -37.05 35.14 -32.01
C PHE A 93 -38.35 34.32 -31.90
N SER A 94 -38.50 33.45 -30.90
CA SER A 94 -39.79 32.81 -30.60
C SER A 94 -40.82 33.86 -30.14
N PHE A 95 -41.51 34.46 -31.11
CA PHE A 95 -42.51 35.50 -30.88
C PHE A 95 -43.81 34.95 -30.26
N PHE A 96 -44.07 33.63 -30.39
CA PHE A 96 -45.38 33.04 -30.10
C PHE A 96 -45.48 32.29 -28.76
N ARG A 97 -44.37 31.84 -28.16
CA ARG A 97 -44.38 30.98 -26.95
C ARG A 97 -43.27 31.31 -25.94
N LYS A 98 -43.15 32.59 -25.59
CA LYS A 98 -42.16 33.04 -24.58
C LYS A 98 -42.38 32.39 -23.20
N THR A 99 -43.63 32.21 -22.79
CA THR A 99 -43.99 31.59 -21.49
C THR A 99 -43.54 30.13 -21.37
N ASP A 100 -43.66 29.36 -22.46
CA ASP A 100 -43.28 27.95 -22.46
C ASP A 100 -41.75 27.82 -22.43
N TYR A 101 -41.04 28.71 -23.13
CA TYR A 101 -39.59 28.79 -23.05
C TYR A 101 -39.10 29.17 -21.66
N ASP A 102 -39.68 30.20 -21.04
CA ASP A 102 -39.30 30.63 -19.69
C ASP A 102 -39.57 29.52 -18.67
N TYR A 103 -40.66 28.76 -18.82
CA TYR A 103 -40.94 27.57 -18.02
C TYR A 103 -39.88 26.46 -18.20
N LEU A 104 -39.54 26.12 -19.44
CA LEU A 104 -38.53 25.08 -19.73
C LEU A 104 -37.14 25.50 -19.25
N LYS A 105 -36.77 26.77 -19.42
CA LYS A 105 -35.49 27.32 -18.93
C LYS A 105 -35.40 27.29 -17.41
N ARG A 106 -36.48 27.67 -16.70
CA ARG A 106 -36.56 27.54 -15.25
C ARG A 106 -36.41 26.10 -14.79
N LYS A 107 -37.16 25.18 -15.42
CA LYS A 107 -37.10 23.76 -15.09
C LYS A 107 -35.71 23.18 -15.37
N TYR A 108 -35.01 23.62 -16.41
CA TYR A 108 -33.64 23.20 -16.70
C TYR A 108 -32.66 23.56 -15.59
N PHE A 109 -32.69 24.80 -15.09
CA PHE A 109 -31.80 25.19 -13.99
C PHE A 109 -32.10 24.45 -12.69
N LEU A 110 -33.36 24.13 -12.42
CA LEU A 110 -33.71 23.27 -11.28
C LEU A 110 -33.11 21.87 -11.42
N LEU A 111 -33.14 21.28 -12.62
CA LEU A 111 -32.52 19.98 -12.89
C LEU A 111 -30.99 20.04 -12.73
N GLU A 112 -30.32 21.08 -13.25
CA GLU A 112 -28.87 21.26 -13.05
C GLU A 112 -28.49 21.39 -11.57
N LEU A 113 -29.24 22.17 -10.80
CA LEU A 113 -28.99 22.36 -9.36
C LEU A 113 -29.24 21.06 -8.58
N ASN A 114 -30.28 20.29 -8.94
CA ASN A 114 -30.51 18.99 -8.34
C ASN A 114 -29.37 18.02 -8.66
N PHE A 115 -28.97 17.95 -9.93
CA PHE A 115 -27.86 17.11 -10.37
C PHE A 115 -26.54 17.47 -9.68
N PHE A 116 -26.26 18.76 -9.46
CA PHE A 116 -25.13 19.19 -8.66
C PHE A 116 -25.15 18.66 -7.23
N SER A 117 -26.33 18.63 -6.60
CA SER A 117 -26.50 18.08 -5.26
C SER A 117 -26.21 16.58 -5.24
N LEU A 118 -26.75 15.82 -6.20
CA LEU A 118 -26.50 14.39 -6.37
C LEU A 118 -25.01 14.10 -6.57
N LEU A 119 -24.32 14.88 -7.41
CA LEU A 119 -22.88 14.76 -7.64
C LEU A 119 -22.06 15.00 -6.37
N LYS A 120 -22.44 15.98 -5.54
CA LYS A 120 -21.75 16.23 -4.26
C LYS A 120 -21.88 15.05 -3.30
N LEU A 121 -23.06 14.44 -3.21
CA LEU A 121 -23.29 13.29 -2.34
C LEU A 121 -22.51 12.07 -2.85
N LEU A 122 -22.57 11.79 -4.15
CA LEU A 122 -21.81 10.70 -4.75
C LEU A 122 -20.30 10.87 -4.53
N ASN A 123 -19.79 12.09 -4.68
CA ASN A 123 -18.37 12.38 -4.44
C ASN A 123 -17.94 12.13 -2.99
N GLN A 124 -18.82 12.36 -2.02
CA GLN A 124 -18.55 12.07 -0.62
C GLN A 124 -18.50 10.55 -0.35
N GLU A 125 -19.31 9.77 -1.04
CA GLU A 125 -19.44 8.32 -0.81
C GLU A 125 -18.44 7.49 -1.64
N CYS A 126 -18.18 7.92 -2.87
CA CYS A 126 -17.50 7.13 -3.90
C CYS A 126 -16.07 7.62 -4.24
N ASP A 127 -15.38 8.32 -3.34
CA ASP A 127 -14.00 8.80 -3.51
C ASP A 127 -13.83 9.83 -4.64
N ASN A 128 -14.77 10.78 -4.75
CA ASN A 128 -14.76 11.90 -5.71
C ASN A 128 -14.56 11.48 -7.20
N PRO A 129 -15.42 10.61 -7.77
CA PRO A 129 -15.29 10.18 -9.16
C PRO A 129 -15.48 11.31 -10.18
N TYR A 130 -16.13 12.42 -9.80
CA TYR A 130 -16.40 13.55 -10.70
C TYR A 130 -15.88 14.88 -10.14
N LEU A 131 -15.40 15.74 -11.02
CA LEU A 131 -15.10 17.14 -10.75
C LEU A 131 -16.25 18.01 -11.30
N PRO A 132 -17.19 18.48 -10.45
CA PRO A 132 -18.22 19.40 -10.90
C PRO A 132 -17.63 20.80 -11.11
N ILE A 133 -17.92 21.37 -12.27
CA ILE A 133 -17.58 22.73 -12.68
C ILE A 133 -18.90 23.50 -12.85
N VAL A 134 -19.12 24.51 -12.02
CA VAL A 134 -20.27 25.41 -12.19
C VAL A 134 -19.81 26.63 -12.99
N PHE A 135 -20.43 26.86 -14.13
CA PHE A 135 -20.17 27.99 -15.00
C PHE A 135 -21.32 28.99 -14.93
N PHE A 136 -21.06 30.16 -14.37
CA PHE A 136 -21.98 31.28 -14.39
C PHE A 136 -21.70 32.15 -15.62
N TYR A 137 -22.69 32.28 -16.49
CA TYR A 137 -22.62 33.06 -17.72
C TYR A 137 -23.58 34.26 -17.68
N GLU A 138 -23.34 35.23 -18.55
CA GLU A 138 -24.23 36.36 -18.81
C GLU A 138 -24.65 36.34 -20.29
N ILE A 139 -25.91 36.69 -20.54
CA ILE A 139 -26.45 36.72 -21.90
C ILE A 139 -25.81 37.88 -22.66
N ASP A 140 -25.45 37.65 -23.92
CA ASP A 140 -24.84 38.65 -24.83
C ASP A 140 -23.45 39.14 -24.43
N ASP A 141 -22.72 38.33 -23.66
CA ASP A 141 -21.32 38.57 -23.31
C ASP A 141 -20.37 37.65 -24.12
N ASP A 142 -19.50 38.26 -24.94
CA ASP A 142 -18.50 37.54 -25.77
C ASP A 142 -17.53 36.72 -24.92
N ALA A 143 -17.20 37.18 -23.71
CA ALA A 143 -16.33 36.44 -22.80
C ALA A 143 -17.01 35.15 -22.30
N SER A 144 -18.29 35.20 -21.96
CA SER A 144 -19.11 34.06 -21.57
C SER A 144 -19.27 33.04 -22.71
N GLU A 145 -19.52 33.50 -23.93
CA GLU A 145 -19.63 32.60 -25.09
C GLU A 145 -18.31 31.84 -25.33
N ARG A 146 -17.18 32.54 -25.33
CA ARG A 146 -15.85 31.93 -25.46
C ARG A 146 -15.54 30.96 -24.34
N GLN A 147 -15.90 31.30 -23.10
CA GLN A 147 -15.71 30.41 -21.96
C GLN A 147 -16.52 29.11 -22.13
N GLY A 148 -17.75 29.20 -22.65
CA GLY A 148 -18.59 28.05 -22.96
C GLY A 148 -17.93 27.08 -23.96
N TYR A 149 -17.37 27.58 -25.06
CA TYR A 149 -16.65 26.74 -26.02
C TYR A 149 -15.41 26.04 -25.42
N ILE A 150 -14.66 26.75 -24.57
CA ILE A 150 -13.49 26.18 -23.88
C ILE A 150 -13.92 25.04 -22.95
N LEU A 151 -15.00 25.22 -22.19
CA LEU A 151 -15.52 24.19 -21.30
C LEU A 151 -16.10 23.00 -22.06
N GLN A 152 -16.69 23.23 -23.23
CA GLN A 152 -17.20 22.16 -24.09
C GLN A 152 -16.05 21.25 -24.56
N GLU A 153 -14.93 21.83 -25.00
CA GLU A 153 -13.75 21.05 -25.39
C GLU A 153 -13.13 20.28 -24.20
N LEU A 154 -13.01 20.92 -23.04
CA LEU A 154 -12.54 20.25 -21.82
C LEU A 154 -13.50 19.14 -21.37
N SER A 155 -14.81 19.34 -21.50
CA SER A 155 -15.81 18.32 -21.13
C SER A 155 -15.73 17.09 -22.03
N LYS A 156 -15.34 17.24 -23.30
CA LYS A 156 -15.05 16.13 -24.21
C LYS A 156 -13.76 15.41 -23.84
N GLU A 157 -12.68 16.15 -23.52
CA GLU A 157 -11.40 15.56 -23.12
C GLU A 157 -11.54 14.72 -21.84
N TYR A 158 -12.37 15.18 -20.90
CA TYR A 158 -12.61 14.56 -19.60
C TYR A 158 -14.03 14.01 -19.44
N GLU A 159 -14.54 13.35 -20.48
CA GLU A 159 -15.94 12.93 -20.60
C GLU A 159 -16.45 12.14 -19.37
N ARG A 160 -15.58 11.35 -18.75
CA ARG A 160 -15.93 10.48 -17.60
C ARG A 160 -15.62 11.09 -16.23
N GLU A 161 -14.94 12.23 -16.19
CA GLU A 161 -14.36 12.78 -14.95
C GLU A 161 -14.89 14.19 -14.64
N ILE A 162 -15.39 14.93 -15.62
CA ILE A 162 -15.88 16.30 -15.44
C ILE A 162 -17.36 16.43 -15.79
N VAL A 163 -18.08 17.16 -14.95
CA VAL A 163 -19.44 17.61 -15.24
C VAL A 163 -19.45 19.14 -15.23
N VAL A 164 -19.94 19.74 -16.32
CA VAL A 164 -20.10 21.19 -16.43
C VAL A 164 -21.58 21.52 -16.29
N LEU A 165 -21.91 22.43 -15.37
CA LEU A 165 -23.26 22.95 -15.13
C LEU A 165 -23.26 24.42 -15.49
N SER A 166 -24.14 24.84 -16.40
CA SER A 166 -24.13 26.18 -16.97
C SER A 166 -25.35 26.98 -16.52
N LEU A 167 -25.13 27.97 -15.66
CA LEU A 167 -26.17 28.77 -15.03
C LEU A 167 -26.13 30.22 -15.50
N ASP A 168 -27.28 30.74 -15.89
CA ASP A 168 -27.45 32.17 -16.19
C ASP A 168 -27.44 32.97 -14.88
N LYS A 169 -26.37 33.75 -14.66
CA LYS A 169 -26.13 34.47 -13.40
C LYS A 169 -27.29 35.39 -13.03
N ASP A 170 -27.94 36.00 -14.01
CA ASP A 170 -28.96 37.04 -13.83
C ASP A 170 -30.38 36.52 -14.06
N TYR A 171 -30.58 35.20 -14.09
CA TYR A 171 -31.89 34.62 -14.29
C TYR A 171 -32.83 34.88 -13.09
N ALA A 172 -33.72 35.86 -13.25
CA ALA A 172 -34.57 36.36 -12.18
C ALA A 172 -35.72 35.42 -11.80
N ASP A 173 -36.16 34.56 -12.72
CA ASP A 173 -37.35 33.72 -12.54
C ASP A 173 -37.10 32.45 -11.70
N GLU A 174 -35.82 32.13 -11.42
CA GLU A 174 -35.44 31.05 -10.49
C GLU A 174 -34.53 31.58 -9.35
N PRO A 175 -35.09 31.87 -8.16
CA PRO A 175 -34.34 32.42 -7.03
C PRO A 175 -33.15 31.57 -6.57
N LEU A 176 -33.20 30.25 -6.76
CA LEU A 176 -32.11 29.36 -6.33
C LEU A 176 -30.81 29.63 -7.09
N VAL A 177 -30.86 30.03 -8.36
CA VAL A 177 -29.66 30.37 -9.15
C VAL A 177 -28.95 31.57 -8.51
N LYS A 178 -29.71 32.58 -8.08
CA LYS A 178 -29.19 33.76 -7.41
C LYS A 178 -28.61 33.44 -6.03
N VAL A 179 -29.30 32.62 -5.23
CA VAL A 179 -28.80 32.14 -3.93
C VAL A 179 -27.49 31.37 -4.11
N PHE A 180 -27.43 30.51 -5.13
CA PHE A 180 -26.26 29.71 -5.42
C PHE A 180 -25.07 30.58 -5.87
N ALA A 181 -25.29 31.54 -6.77
CA ALA A 181 -24.27 32.52 -7.15
C ALA A 181 -23.76 33.36 -5.96
N GLN A 182 -24.67 33.77 -5.06
CA GLN A 182 -24.32 34.50 -3.84
C GLN A 182 -23.51 33.66 -2.87
N SER A 183 -23.78 32.35 -2.76
CA SER A 183 -23.02 31.44 -1.87
C SER A 183 -21.52 31.37 -2.22
N TYR A 184 -21.17 31.66 -3.47
CA TYR A 184 -19.79 31.74 -3.96
C TYR A 184 -19.29 33.18 -4.17
N ASN A 185 -20.03 34.19 -3.69
CA ASN A 185 -19.73 35.61 -3.89
C ASN A 185 -19.52 36.01 -5.37
N ILE A 186 -20.28 35.42 -6.29
CA ILE A 186 -20.19 35.74 -7.72
C ILE A 186 -20.84 37.10 -7.97
N THR A 187 -20.05 38.07 -8.45
CA THR A 187 -20.50 39.46 -8.69
C THR A 187 -20.50 39.85 -10.17
N GLY A 188 -19.97 39.01 -11.05
CA GLY A 188 -19.88 39.23 -12.49
C GLY A 188 -19.65 37.92 -13.24
N ALA A 189 -19.92 37.91 -14.54
CA ALA A 189 -19.72 36.78 -15.44
C ALA A 189 -18.68 37.13 -16.53
N PRO A 190 -18.03 36.14 -17.18
CA PRO A 190 -18.09 34.72 -16.84
C PRO A 190 -17.39 34.43 -15.50
N ALA A 191 -17.89 33.44 -14.78
CA ALA A 191 -17.23 32.93 -13.58
C ALA A 191 -17.35 31.41 -13.48
N LEU A 192 -16.28 30.75 -13.05
CA LEU A 192 -16.24 29.30 -12.84
C LEU A 192 -16.05 28.98 -11.37
N VAL A 193 -16.74 27.96 -10.89
CA VAL A 193 -16.50 27.37 -9.58
C VAL A 193 -16.00 25.94 -9.80
N ILE A 194 -14.74 25.70 -9.47
CA ILE A 194 -14.09 24.38 -9.60
C ILE A 194 -13.65 23.94 -8.21
N ALA A 195 -14.22 22.85 -7.70
CA ALA A 195 -13.97 22.34 -6.34
C ALA A 195 -14.04 23.43 -5.25
N GLY A 196 -15.03 24.34 -5.36
CA GLY A 196 -15.25 25.45 -4.43
C GLY A 196 -14.33 26.66 -4.62
N THR A 197 -13.35 26.61 -5.53
CA THR A 197 -12.50 27.76 -5.88
C THR A 197 -13.16 28.55 -7.01
N VAL A 198 -13.23 29.89 -6.86
CA VAL A 198 -13.85 30.78 -7.84
C VAL A 198 -12.79 31.35 -8.79
N TYR A 199 -13.04 31.23 -10.09
CA TYR A 199 -12.25 31.77 -11.20
C TYR A 199 -13.10 32.82 -11.90
N ARG A 200 -12.60 34.06 -12.00
CA ARG A 200 -13.36 35.21 -12.50
C ARG A 200 -12.82 35.66 -13.85
N GLY A 201 -13.73 35.94 -14.78
CA GLY A 201 -13.39 36.34 -16.13
C GLY A 201 -13.06 35.15 -17.03
N LEU A 202 -12.63 35.45 -18.26
CA LEU A 202 -12.30 34.44 -19.26
C LEU A 202 -10.98 33.73 -18.90
N HIS A 203 -11.02 32.41 -18.82
CA HIS A 203 -9.86 31.55 -18.61
C HIS A 203 -9.63 30.65 -19.83
N TYR A 204 -8.38 30.60 -20.30
CA TYR A 204 -7.99 29.80 -21.46
C TYR A 204 -7.77 28.32 -21.09
N MET A 205 -7.84 27.47 -22.12
CA MET A 205 -7.80 26.00 -22.01
C MET A 205 -6.59 25.48 -21.23
N GLY A 206 -5.37 25.97 -21.50
CA GLY A 206 -4.15 25.48 -20.85
C GLY A 206 -4.17 25.61 -19.31
N PRO A 207 -4.33 26.84 -18.76
CA PRO A 207 -4.44 27.04 -17.31
C PRO A 207 -5.60 26.28 -16.65
N LEU A 208 -6.75 26.18 -17.33
CA LEU A 208 -7.89 25.40 -16.86
C LEU A 208 -7.58 23.90 -16.81
N ASN A 209 -6.95 23.37 -17.86
CA ASN A 209 -6.57 21.97 -17.95
C ASN A 209 -5.59 21.59 -16.82
N ALA A 210 -4.57 22.42 -16.58
CA ALA A 210 -3.64 22.21 -15.47
C ALA A 210 -4.34 22.22 -14.10
N THR A 211 -5.30 23.12 -13.90
CA THR A 211 -6.10 23.20 -12.68
C THR A 211 -6.95 21.93 -12.50
N ILE A 212 -7.64 21.50 -13.55
CA ILE A 212 -8.47 20.30 -13.58
C ILE A 212 -7.64 19.06 -13.28
N GLN A 213 -6.50 18.89 -13.97
CA GLN A 213 -5.60 17.76 -13.74
C GLN A 213 -5.11 17.72 -12.30
N LYS A 214 -4.69 18.85 -11.74
CA LYS A 214 -4.27 18.94 -10.34
C LYS A 214 -5.38 18.54 -9.36
N ARG A 215 -6.64 18.84 -9.68
CA ARG A 215 -7.80 18.49 -8.83
C ARG A 215 -8.23 17.04 -8.97
N LEU A 216 -8.24 16.51 -10.19
CA LEU A 216 -8.60 15.13 -10.49
C LEU A 216 -7.52 14.14 -10.05
N ARG A 217 -6.25 14.54 -10.09
CA ARG A 217 -5.11 13.62 -9.99
C ARG A 217 -4.18 14.08 -8.87
N LYS A 218 -4.64 13.90 -7.63
CA LYS A 218 -3.89 14.24 -6.42
C LYS A 218 -2.60 13.43 -6.34
N VAL A 219 -1.56 14.09 -5.85
CA VAL A 219 -0.26 13.46 -5.60
C VAL A 219 -0.37 12.53 -4.40
N ASP A 220 0.03 11.28 -4.58
CA ASP A 220 0.18 10.26 -3.51
C ASP A 220 -1.07 10.16 -2.61
N GLN A 221 -2.26 10.22 -3.23
CA GLN A 221 -3.54 10.42 -2.55
C GLN A 221 -3.77 9.47 -1.38
N TYR A 222 -3.45 8.19 -1.57
CA TYR A 222 -3.73 7.13 -0.62
C TYR A 222 -2.66 6.98 0.47
N ALA A 223 -1.55 7.73 0.36
CA ALA A 223 -0.51 7.81 1.38
C ALA A 223 -0.70 8.99 2.35
N ALA A 224 -1.62 9.93 2.06
CA ALA A 224 -1.74 11.20 2.78
C ALA A 224 -1.98 11.07 4.31
N GLY A 225 -2.51 9.93 4.78
CA GLY A 225 -2.73 9.64 6.20
C GLY A 225 -1.60 8.87 6.89
N MET A 226 -0.51 8.55 6.18
CA MET A 226 0.58 7.73 6.69
C MET A 226 1.66 8.58 7.34
N ASP A 227 2.16 8.12 8.48
CA ASP A 227 3.33 8.70 9.12
C ASP A 227 4.57 7.91 8.71
N PHE A 228 5.34 8.50 7.80
CA PHE A 228 6.59 7.94 7.27
C PHE A 228 7.80 8.14 8.19
N ASN A 229 7.63 8.87 9.29
CA ASN A 229 8.68 9.10 10.29
C ASN A 229 8.62 8.09 11.45
N VAL A 230 7.69 7.13 11.44
CA VAL A 230 7.58 6.11 12.50
C VAL A 230 8.91 5.37 12.68
N THR A 231 9.47 4.84 11.60
CA THR A 231 10.68 4.02 11.65
C THR A 231 11.93 4.85 11.95
N THR A 232 12.05 6.05 11.39
CA THR A 232 13.20 6.95 11.66
C THR A 232 13.22 7.43 13.11
N ARG A 233 12.06 7.76 13.69
CA ARG A 233 11.95 8.11 15.11
C ARG A 233 12.26 6.93 16.02
N ALA A 234 11.77 5.73 15.67
CA ALA A 234 12.02 4.53 16.46
C ALA A 234 13.51 4.16 16.47
N SER A 235 14.17 4.19 15.31
CA SER A 235 15.60 3.85 15.19
C SER A 235 16.55 4.94 15.72
N GLY A 236 16.05 6.16 15.93
CA GLY A 236 16.87 7.29 16.37
C GLY A 236 17.89 7.75 15.31
N ILE A 237 17.64 7.43 14.05
CA ILE A 237 18.57 7.72 12.97
C ILE A 237 18.66 9.23 12.68
N ASN A 238 19.82 9.70 12.26
CA ASN A 238 19.99 11.09 11.83
C ASN A 238 19.32 11.31 10.47
N VAL A 239 18.09 11.84 10.49
CA VAL A 239 17.28 12.08 9.28
C VAL A 239 17.99 13.01 8.29
N THR A 240 18.71 14.03 8.76
CA THR A 240 19.47 14.94 7.88
C THR A 240 20.60 14.21 7.14
N LEU A 241 21.23 13.22 7.77
CA LEU A 241 22.23 12.38 7.11
C LEU A 241 21.58 11.44 6.09
N LEU A 242 20.46 10.82 6.45
CA LEU A 242 19.67 10.00 5.52
C LEU A 242 19.26 10.80 4.28
N GLU A 243 18.70 12.00 4.46
CA GLU A 243 18.33 12.90 3.37
C GLU A 243 19.51 13.20 2.45
N LYS A 244 20.70 13.46 3.01
CA LYS A 244 21.92 13.67 2.22
C LYS A 244 22.26 12.44 1.38
N VAL A 245 22.27 11.24 1.99
CA VAL A 245 22.56 9.99 1.28
C VAL A 245 21.56 9.74 0.15
N LEU A 246 20.26 9.97 0.38
CA LEU A 246 19.23 9.81 -0.65
C LEU A 246 19.40 10.80 -1.81
N ARG A 247 19.82 12.04 -1.52
CA ARG A 247 20.16 13.03 -2.57
C ARG A 247 21.38 12.60 -3.36
N ASP A 248 22.39 12.03 -2.71
CA ASP A 248 23.57 11.49 -3.40
C ASP A 248 23.18 10.32 -4.33
N ILE A 249 22.26 9.43 -3.91
CA ILE A 249 21.71 8.36 -4.77
C ILE A 249 20.98 8.94 -5.98
N LYS A 250 20.14 9.97 -5.79
CA LYS A 250 19.42 10.65 -6.88
C LYS A 250 20.38 11.15 -7.95
N GLU A 251 21.48 11.77 -7.57
CA GLU A 251 22.45 12.37 -8.50
C GLU A 251 23.43 11.34 -9.09
N ASN A 252 23.54 10.15 -8.49
CA ASN A 252 24.41 9.08 -9.00
C ASN A 252 23.84 8.44 -10.27
N GLU A 253 24.44 8.74 -11.42
CA GLU A 253 24.04 8.18 -12.72
C GLU A 253 24.26 6.66 -12.84
N SER A 254 25.13 6.07 -11.99
CA SER A 254 25.35 4.61 -11.95
C SER A 254 24.28 3.87 -11.15
N ALA A 255 23.49 4.57 -10.33
CA ALA A 255 22.38 3.97 -9.60
C ALA A 255 21.23 3.63 -10.56
N SER A 256 20.53 2.51 -10.31
CA SER A 256 19.41 2.10 -11.16
C SER A 256 18.30 3.15 -11.14
N PRO A 257 17.51 3.28 -12.23
CA PRO A 257 16.34 4.17 -12.23
C PRO A 257 15.37 3.86 -11.09
N PHE A 258 15.21 2.59 -10.72
CA PHE A 258 14.37 2.19 -9.59
C PHE A 258 14.88 2.79 -8.26
N ALA A 259 16.18 2.65 -7.98
CA ALA A 259 16.79 3.18 -6.77
C ALA A 259 16.70 4.71 -6.69
N ARG A 260 16.93 5.40 -7.81
CA ARG A 260 16.83 6.87 -7.92
C ARG A 260 15.39 7.36 -7.73
N GLY A 261 14.43 6.63 -8.30
CA GLY A 261 13.00 6.89 -8.10
C GLY A 261 12.60 6.73 -6.65
N ASP A 262 12.98 5.64 -6.00
CA ASP A 262 12.70 5.42 -4.58
C ASP A 262 13.38 6.46 -3.69
N ALA A 263 14.63 6.84 -3.97
CA ALA A 263 15.32 7.87 -3.20
C ALA A 263 14.55 9.21 -3.21
N LEU A 264 14.05 9.60 -4.38
CA LEU A 264 13.21 10.79 -4.52
C LEU A 264 11.85 10.68 -3.85
N LEU A 265 11.21 9.51 -3.95
CA LEU A 265 9.93 9.27 -3.28
C LEU A 265 10.08 9.35 -1.76
N VAL A 266 11.13 8.71 -1.21
CA VAL A 266 11.45 8.76 0.22
C VAL A 266 11.69 10.19 0.66
N LEU A 267 12.55 10.95 -0.04
CA LEU A 267 12.79 12.37 0.24
C LEU A 267 11.49 13.19 0.19
N GLY A 268 10.70 13.01 -0.86
CA GLY A 268 9.44 13.73 -1.03
C GLY A 268 8.42 13.46 0.09
N ARG A 269 8.37 12.23 0.60
CA ARG A 269 7.49 11.85 1.72
C ARG A 269 7.98 12.37 3.06
N LEU A 270 9.29 12.29 3.33
CA LEU A 270 9.88 12.79 4.58
C LEU A 270 9.83 14.33 4.66
N GLU A 271 10.02 15.02 3.53
CA GLU A 271 10.02 16.49 3.43
C GLU A 271 8.62 17.08 3.16
N HIS A 272 7.60 16.24 2.97
CA HIS A 272 6.26 16.64 2.52
C HIS A 272 6.29 17.49 1.23
N ASN A 273 7.13 17.09 0.27
CA ASN A 273 7.38 17.80 -0.97
C ASN A 273 6.77 17.06 -2.18
N GLU A 274 5.57 17.47 -2.59
CA GLU A 274 4.85 16.91 -3.74
C GLU A 274 5.66 16.94 -5.05
N THR A 275 6.52 17.95 -5.24
CA THR A 275 7.35 18.07 -6.45
C THR A 275 8.34 16.91 -6.52
N LEU A 276 9.04 16.59 -5.42
CA LEU A 276 9.99 15.47 -5.39
C LEU A 276 9.27 14.12 -5.58
N ILE A 277 8.09 13.97 -4.97
CA ILE A 277 7.23 12.80 -5.17
C ILE A 277 6.91 12.63 -6.66
N CYS A 278 6.51 13.70 -7.35
CA CYS A 278 6.18 13.62 -8.77
C CYS A 278 7.41 13.45 -9.68
N GLU A 279 8.54 14.07 -9.34
CA GLU A 279 9.80 13.88 -10.07
C GLU A 279 10.27 12.42 -10.05
N SER A 280 9.98 11.66 -8.97
CA SER A 280 10.34 10.24 -8.86
C SER A 280 9.82 9.41 -10.04
N LEU A 281 8.65 9.74 -10.59
CA LEU A 281 8.03 9.04 -11.71
C LEU A 281 8.87 9.09 -12.99
N SER A 282 9.64 10.15 -13.19
CA SER A 282 10.54 10.28 -14.35
C SER A 282 11.66 9.24 -14.35
N PHE A 283 11.99 8.67 -13.18
CA PHE A 283 12.94 7.58 -13.04
C PHE A 283 12.26 6.22 -13.20
N PHE A 284 11.07 6.04 -12.62
CA PHE A 284 10.29 4.81 -12.81
C PHE A 284 9.95 4.55 -14.28
N ASP A 285 9.68 5.59 -15.08
CA ASP A 285 9.46 5.47 -16.53
C ASP A 285 10.68 4.91 -17.30
N LYS A 286 11.88 5.02 -16.72
CA LYS A 286 13.14 4.57 -17.33
C LYS A 286 13.56 3.19 -16.85
N VAL A 287 12.81 2.57 -15.95
CA VAL A 287 13.09 1.20 -15.49
C VAL A 287 12.91 0.25 -16.67
N ASN A 288 13.97 -0.49 -17.00
CA ASN A 288 13.94 -1.53 -18.01
C ASN A 288 13.69 -2.87 -17.32
N ALA A 289 12.42 -3.20 -17.13
CA ALA A 289 12.02 -4.36 -16.34
C ALA A 289 12.56 -5.67 -16.93
N SER A 290 13.13 -6.50 -16.06
CA SER A 290 13.67 -7.82 -16.38
C SER A 290 12.59 -8.92 -16.42
N SER A 291 11.41 -8.63 -15.86
CA SER A 291 10.29 -9.57 -15.77
C SER A 291 8.94 -8.86 -15.84
N SER A 292 7.87 -9.63 -16.11
CA SER A 292 6.49 -9.11 -16.05
C SER A 292 6.11 -8.66 -14.63
N GLU A 293 6.62 -9.30 -13.58
CA GLU A 293 6.36 -8.87 -12.20
C GLU A 293 6.95 -7.49 -11.92
N GLU A 294 8.22 -7.28 -12.28
CA GLU A 294 8.88 -6.00 -12.12
C GLU A 294 8.15 -4.90 -12.92
N GLN A 295 7.75 -5.19 -14.15
CA GLN A 295 6.99 -4.26 -14.97
C GLN A 295 5.63 -3.92 -14.36
N ALA A 296 4.95 -4.90 -13.77
CA ALA A 296 3.68 -4.69 -13.07
C ALA A 296 3.86 -3.76 -11.86
N LEU A 297 4.91 -3.95 -11.05
CA LEU A 297 5.23 -3.09 -9.90
C LEU A 297 5.56 -1.65 -10.32
N VAL A 298 6.23 -1.45 -11.46
CA VAL A 298 6.47 -0.11 -12.03
C VAL A 298 5.14 0.58 -12.39
N TYR A 299 4.18 -0.15 -12.95
CA TYR A 299 2.86 0.37 -13.26
C TYR A 299 2.02 0.63 -12.00
N GLU A 300 2.01 -0.27 -11.02
CA GLU A 300 1.39 -0.04 -9.71
C GLU A 300 2.00 1.18 -8.99
N THR A 301 3.31 1.37 -9.09
CA THR A 301 4.01 2.55 -8.58
C THR A 301 3.49 3.83 -9.25
N SER A 302 3.38 3.83 -10.58
CA SER A 302 2.83 4.97 -11.32
C SER A 302 1.37 5.26 -10.96
N ALA A 303 0.56 4.22 -10.77
CA ALA A 303 -0.83 4.33 -10.36
C ALA A 303 -0.97 4.87 -8.93
N SER A 304 -0.10 4.44 -8.01
CA SER A 304 -0.11 4.86 -6.61
C SER A 304 0.25 6.32 -6.43
N ILE A 305 1.32 6.79 -7.10
CA ILE A 305 1.83 8.16 -6.95
C ILE A 305 0.90 9.18 -7.62
N GLY A 306 0.25 8.82 -8.74
CA GLY A 306 -0.89 9.53 -9.29
C GLY A 306 -0.63 10.88 -9.99
N CYS A 307 0.44 11.62 -9.66
CA CYS A 307 0.85 12.95 -10.15
C CYS A 307 0.40 13.36 -11.57
N GLY A 308 -0.87 13.74 -11.74
CA GLY A 308 -1.41 14.08 -13.07
C GLY A 308 -1.55 12.91 -14.04
N ARG A 309 -1.27 11.66 -13.64
CA ARG A 309 -1.27 10.46 -14.51
C ARG A 309 -2.64 9.77 -14.53
N ASN A 310 -2.94 9.09 -15.64
CA ASN A 310 -4.15 8.27 -15.77
C ASN A 310 -3.98 6.96 -14.98
N ARG A 311 -4.34 6.99 -13.69
CA ARG A 311 -4.26 5.84 -12.77
C ARG A 311 -4.91 4.57 -13.33
N ALA A 312 -6.09 4.69 -13.93
CA ALA A 312 -6.83 3.55 -14.50
C ALA A 312 -6.09 2.90 -15.68
N ALA A 313 -5.34 3.67 -16.48
CA ALA A 313 -4.51 3.10 -17.55
C ALA A 313 -3.33 2.29 -16.97
N PHE A 314 -2.63 2.83 -15.98
CA PHE A 314 -1.52 2.13 -15.33
C PHE A 314 -1.97 0.85 -14.61
N LEU A 315 -3.10 0.88 -13.91
CA LEU A 315 -3.66 -0.33 -13.28
C LEU A 315 -4.10 -1.39 -14.29
N ARG A 316 -4.62 -1.01 -15.46
CA ARG A 316 -4.88 -1.99 -16.54
C ARG A 316 -3.59 -2.62 -17.04
N ALA A 317 -2.55 -1.82 -17.25
CA ALA A 317 -1.25 -2.33 -17.66
C ALA A 317 -0.63 -3.24 -16.59
N ALA A 318 -0.74 -2.89 -15.31
CA ALA A 318 -0.32 -3.74 -14.19
C ALA A 318 -1.09 -5.07 -14.18
N SER A 319 -2.41 -5.00 -14.34
CA SER A 319 -3.29 -6.17 -14.43
C SER A 319 -2.86 -7.15 -15.53
N GLU A 320 -2.55 -6.63 -16.72
CA GLU A 320 -2.03 -7.43 -17.84
C GLU A 320 -0.68 -8.09 -17.50
N GLN A 321 0.25 -7.33 -16.92
CA GLN A 321 1.57 -7.84 -16.56
C GLN A 321 1.52 -8.89 -15.43
N TRP A 322 0.66 -8.71 -14.41
CA TRP A 322 0.43 -9.73 -13.39
C TRP A 322 -0.18 -11.00 -13.96
N SER A 323 -1.06 -10.89 -14.96
CA SER A 323 -1.58 -12.07 -15.66
C SER A 323 -0.46 -12.83 -16.38
N LEU A 324 0.48 -12.12 -17.02
CA LEU A 324 1.64 -12.74 -17.67
C LEU A 324 2.61 -13.38 -16.66
N ALA A 325 2.75 -12.78 -15.47
CA ALA A 325 3.52 -13.34 -14.36
C ALA A 325 2.82 -14.53 -13.65
N GLY A 326 1.60 -14.89 -14.05
CA GLY A 326 0.84 -15.98 -13.44
C GLY A 326 0.17 -15.63 -12.11
N ASN A 327 0.15 -14.35 -11.70
CA ASN A 327 -0.55 -13.92 -10.49
C ASN A 327 -1.99 -13.48 -10.83
N VAL A 328 -2.89 -14.46 -10.95
CA VAL A 328 -4.28 -14.26 -11.37
C VAL A 328 -5.07 -13.38 -10.40
N TYR A 329 -4.87 -13.56 -9.08
CA TYR A 329 -5.58 -12.77 -8.08
C TYR A 329 -5.20 -11.30 -8.13
N ARG A 330 -3.89 -10.99 -8.19
CA ARG A 330 -3.40 -9.61 -8.28
C ARG A 330 -3.79 -8.95 -9.60
N SER A 331 -3.73 -9.71 -10.70
CA SER A 331 -4.26 -9.27 -12.00
C SER A 331 -5.74 -8.86 -11.93
N TRP A 332 -6.59 -9.71 -11.33
CA TRP A 332 -8.00 -9.41 -11.14
C TRP A 332 -8.20 -8.15 -10.27
N LEU A 333 -7.46 -8.03 -9.16
CA LEU A 333 -7.55 -6.92 -8.22
C LEU A 333 -7.26 -5.58 -8.92
N ASP A 334 -6.14 -5.49 -9.63
CA ASP A 334 -5.77 -4.29 -10.38
C ASP A 334 -6.81 -3.96 -11.47
N GLY A 335 -7.35 -5.00 -12.12
CA GLY A 335 -8.44 -4.85 -13.08
C GLY A 335 -9.72 -4.26 -12.47
N GLN A 336 -10.06 -4.60 -11.22
CA GLN A 336 -11.19 -3.99 -10.49
C GLN A 336 -10.88 -2.53 -10.14
N LEU A 337 -9.69 -2.26 -9.59
CA LEU A 337 -9.26 -0.92 -9.20
C LEU A 337 -9.18 0.02 -10.41
N ALA A 338 -8.81 -0.49 -11.58
CA ALA A 338 -8.79 0.26 -12.83
C ALA A 338 -10.19 0.66 -13.33
N LYS A 339 -11.21 -0.13 -13.00
CA LYS A 339 -12.62 0.18 -13.30
C LYS A 339 -13.25 1.13 -12.27
N GLY A 340 -12.48 1.56 -11.26
CA GLY A 340 -12.98 2.36 -10.14
C GLY A 340 -13.80 1.55 -9.12
N LEU A 341 -13.73 0.22 -9.18
CA LEU A 341 -14.46 -0.66 -8.26
C LEU A 341 -13.68 -0.85 -6.97
N ARG A 342 -14.39 -1.01 -5.85
CA ARG A 342 -13.82 -1.38 -4.56
C ARG A 342 -13.88 -2.91 -4.40
N PRO A 343 -12.77 -3.65 -4.56
CA PRO A 343 -12.79 -5.11 -4.47
C PRO A 343 -13.15 -5.56 -3.05
N LYS A 344 -13.98 -6.61 -2.95
CA LYS A 344 -14.33 -7.24 -1.66
C LYS A 344 -13.17 -8.11 -1.18
N LEU A 345 -12.34 -7.54 -0.32
CA LEU A 345 -11.16 -8.21 0.23
C LEU A 345 -11.58 -9.28 1.25
N GLN A 346 -10.97 -10.46 1.16
CA GLN A 346 -11.21 -11.57 2.08
C GLN A 346 -10.12 -11.61 3.15
N PHE A 347 -10.52 -11.73 4.41
CA PHE A 347 -9.59 -11.84 5.53
C PHE A 347 -9.80 -13.16 6.27
N ASP A 348 -8.74 -13.66 6.89
CA ASP A 348 -8.85 -14.81 7.79
C ASP A 348 -9.56 -14.41 9.08
N TRP A 349 -10.80 -14.87 9.24
CA TRP A 349 -11.61 -14.62 10.42
C TRP A 349 -10.97 -15.11 11.72
N ALA A 350 -10.20 -16.21 11.71
CA ALA A 350 -9.55 -16.70 12.92
C ALA A 350 -8.48 -15.70 13.41
N VAL A 351 -7.75 -15.07 12.49
CA VAL A 351 -6.74 -14.06 12.81
C VAL A 351 -7.36 -12.71 13.21
N LEU A 352 -8.48 -12.33 12.59
CA LEU A 352 -9.22 -11.14 12.99
C LEU A 352 -9.89 -11.31 14.36
N ALA A 353 -10.43 -12.50 14.64
CA ALA A 353 -11.12 -12.84 15.88
C ALA A 353 -10.17 -13.25 17.02
N ALA A 354 -8.86 -13.33 16.78
CA ALA A 354 -7.82 -13.55 17.79
C ALA A 354 -7.80 -12.36 18.78
N ASN A 355 -8.79 -12.32 19.68
CA ASN A 355 -9.02 -11.32 20.72
C ASN A 355 -8.52 -11.81 22.09
N SER A 356 -8.04 -13.05 22.21
CA SER A 356 -7.83 -13.70 23.51
C SER A 356 -6.39 -13.70 24.02
N THR A 357 -5.40 -13.27 23.24
CA THR A 357 -4.01 -13.27 23.72
C THR A 357 -3.21 -12.10 23.15
N VAL A 358 -2.88 -11.16 24.03
CA VAL A 358 -1.97 -10.05 23.77
C VAL A 358 -0.63 -10.41 24.38
N ILE A 359 0.41 -10.49 23.56
CA ILE A 359 1.80 -10.65 24.01
C ILE A 359 2.50 -9.35 23.62
N THR A 360 3.03 -8.61 24.60
CA THR A 360 3.77 -7.36 24.35
C THR A 360 3.03 -6.35 23.45
N GLY A 361 1.69 -6.28 23.57
CA GLY A 361 0.86 -5.38 22.75
C GLY A 361 0.42 -5.95 21.40
N TYR A 362 0.91 -7.14 21.01
CA TYR A 362 0.58 -7.81 19.75
C TYR A 362 -0.47 -8.90 19.96
N ARG A 363 -1.37 -9.05 18.99
CA ARG A 363 -2.32 -10.17 18.92
C ARG A 363 -1.68 -11.31 18.14
N THR A 364 -1.87 -12.55 18.59
CA THR A 364 -1.33 -13.73 17.90
C THR A 364 -2.37 -14.83 17.77
N ALA A 365 -2.36 -15.51 16.63
CA ALA A 365 -3.14 -16.73 16.38
C ALA A 365 -2.35 -18.00 16.70
N ILE A 366 -1.09 -17.88 17.11
CA ILE A 366 -0.21 -18.99 17.48
C ILE A 366 0.33 -18.80 18.90
N LEU A 367 0.25 -19.87 19.70
CA LEU A 367 0.80 -19.98 21.05
C LEU A 367 1.60 -21.28 21.17
N PRO A 368 2.58 -21.35 22.09
CA PRO A 368 3.30 -22.59 22.37
C PRO A 368 2.34 -23.74 22.72
N ASN A 369 2.62 -24.94 22.19
CA ASN A 369 1.82 -26.14 22.37
C ASN A 369 2.67 -27.31 22.88
N LEU A 370 3.48 -27.07 23.91
CA LEU A 370 4.30 -28.11 24.53
C LEU A 370 3.46 -29.00 25.45
N SER A 371 3.62 -30.31 25.33
CA SER A 371 3.04 -31.26 26.29
C SER A 371 3.80 -31.20 27.62
N THR A 372 3.08 -31.06 28.73
CA THR A 372 3.69 -31.15 30.06
C THR A 372 4.17 -32.57 30.34
N ALA A 373 5.44 -32.72 30.69
CA ALA A 373 6.05 -34.02 30.97
C ALA A 373 7.11 -33.87 32.05
N ASN A 374 7.21 -34.88 32.93
CA ASN A 374 8.34 -34.98 33.84
C ASN A 374 9.49 -35.63 33.08
N VAL A 375 10.45 -34.81 32.65
CA VAL A 375 11.54 -35.25 31.76
C VAL A 375 12.84 -35.37 32.55
N SER A 376 13.67 -36.32 32.16
CA SER A 376 15.03 -36.46 32.70
C SER A 376 15.99 -35.47 32.03
N ALA A 377 15.75 -35.18 30.75
CA ALA A 377 16.50 -34.22 29.96
C ALA A 377 15.67 -33.69 28.78
N VAL A 378 16.16 -32.63 28.15
CA VAL A 378 15.63 -32.08 26.90
C VAL A 378 16.79 -31.90 25.93
N VAL A 379 16.60 -32.29 24.67
CA VAL A 379 17.54 -32.02 23.58
C VAL A 379 17.05 -30.83 22.77
N ILE A 380 17.92 -29.84 22.60
CA ILE A 380 17.66 -28.61 21.83
C ILE A 380 18.68 -28.53 20.70
N GLY A 381 18.26 -28.13 19.51
CA GLY A 381 19.12 -27.96 18.33
C GLY A 381 19.25 -29.21 17.47
N ASN A 382 18.34 -30.18 17.63
CA ASN A 382 18.33 -31.39 16.81
C ASN A 382 17.69 -31.16 15.43
N SER A 383 16.83 -30.14 15.30
CA SER A 383 16.21 -29.79 14.02
C SER A 383 17.27 -29.41 12.97
N SER A 384 16.98 -29.74 11.72
CA SER A 384 17.82 -29.34 10.59
C SER A 384 17.02 -29.16 9.31
N ILE A 385 17.51 -28.26 8.45
CA ILE A 385 17.03 -28.05 7.09
C ILE A 385 18.19 -28.31 6.14
N LEU A 386 17.94 -29.10 5.10
CA LEU A 386 18.92 -29.41 4.06
C LEU A 386 18.61 -28.61 2.81
N LEU A 387 19.60 -27.89 2.28
CA LEU A 387 19.48 -27.12 1.05
C LEU A 387 20.61 -27.50 0.10
N ASP A 388 20.25 -27.75 -1.16
CA ASP A 388 21.19 -28.14 -2.21
C ASP A 388 20.81 -27.48 -3.55
N SER A 389 21.50 -27.85 -4.63
CA SER A 389 21.24 -27.30 -5.97
C SER A 389 19.82 -27.51 -6.52
N SER A 390 19.02 -28.43 -5.95
CA SER A 390 17.62 -28.64 -6.32
C SER A 390 16.65 -27.75 -5.54
N SER A 391 17.15 -27.07 -4.49
CA SER A 391 16.35 -26.22 -3.63
C SER A 391 16.02 -24.87 -4.29
N VAL A 392 14.81 -24.39 -4.00
CA VAL A 392 14.35 -23.05 -4.37
C VAL A 392 14.18 -22.26 -3.07
N LEU A 393 15.11 -21.34 -2.83
CA LEU A 393 15.12 -20.47 -1.66
C LEU A 393 14.43 -19.15 -1.98
N VAL A 394 13.47 -18.78 -1.15
CA VAL A 394 12.79 -17.48 -1.22
C VAL A 394 13.23 -16.61 -0.04
N SER A 395 13.47 -15.32 -0.28
CA SER A 395 13.87 -14.38 0.77
C SER A 395 13.17 -13.04 0.68
N GLN A 396 13.18 -12.30 1.79
CA GLN A 396 12.78 -10.90 1.81
C GLN A 396 13.71 -10.02 0.98
N GLY A 397 13.27 -8.78 0.70
CA GLY A 397 14.05 -7.76 0.00
C GLY A 397 14.87 -6.86 0.94
N ASP A 398 14.22 -6.36 1.99
CA ASP A 398 14.82 -5.45 2.97
C ASP A 398 15.96 -6.14 3.75
N ARG A 399 17.08 -5.47 3.97
CA ARG A 399 18.33 -6.01 4.55
C ARG A 399 18.97 -7.19 3.79
N VAL A 400 18.47 -7.52 2.60
CA VAL A 400 19.04 -8.56 1.73
C VAL A 400 19.60 -7.97 0.45
N PHE A 401 18.82 -7.14 -0.24
CA PHE A 401 19.23 -6.51 -1.50
C PHE A 401 19.35 -5.01 -1.37
N ARG A 402 18.59 -4.45 -0.43
CA ARG A 402 18.48 -3.02 -0.20
C ARG A 402 17.99 -2.75 1.21
N ASP A 403 18.21 -1.54 1.69
CA ASP A 403 17.65 -1.05 2.94
C ASP A 403 17.50 0.48 2.84
N TRP A 404 16.26 0.96 2.94
CA TRP A 404 15.99 2.38 2.75
C TRP A 404 16.45 3.22 3.95
N LEU A 405 16.43 2.65 5.16
CA LEU A 405 16.74 3.34 6.40
C LEU A 405 18.23 3.68 6.50
N GLY A 406 19.09 2.75 6.11
CA GLY A 406 20.54 2.90 5.96
C GLY A 406 20.96 3.51 4.62
N GLY A 407 20.01 3.98 3.81
CA GLY A 407 20.29 4.64 2.52
C GLY A 407 20.94 3.73 1.48
N GLN A 408 20.78 2.42 1.60
CA GLN A 408 21.31 1.42 0.68
C GLN A 408 20.21 1.02 -0.32
N LEU A 409 19.70 2.00 -1.08
CA LEU A 409 18.70 1.74 -2.11
C LEU A 409 19.36 1.18 -3.37
N ALA A 410 18.79 0.12 -3.91
CA ALA A 410 19.21 -0.53 -5.14
C ALA A 410 17.97 -0.95 -5.95
N ASP A 411 18.21 -1.52 -7.14
CA ASP A 411 17.18 -2.28 -7.84
C ASP A 411 16.78 -3.49 -6.98
N PRO A 412 15.50 -3.64 -6.59
CA PRO A 412 15.07 -4.76 -5.76
C PRO A 412 15.15 -6.13 -6.48
N TYR A 413 15.29 -6.16 -7.81
CA TYR A 413 15.54 -7.36 -8.61
C TYR A 413 17.02 -7.53 -9.00
N GLY A 414 17.89 -6.63 -8.52
CA GLY A 414 19.32 -6.67 -8.82
C GLY A 414 20.04 -7.87 -8.18
N PRO A 415 21.20 -8.28 -8.71
CA PRO A 415 21.93 -9.45 -8.22
C PRO A 415 22.74 -9.19 -6.93
N THR A 416 22.88 -7.93 -6.54
CA THR A 416 23.76 -7.49 -5.45
C THR A 416 23.13 -7.75 -4.10
N LEU A 417 23.81 -8.54 -3.27
CA LEU A 417 23.41 -8.77 -1.89
C LEU A 417 24.06 -7.75 -0.97
N LEU A 418 23.29 -7.34 0.02
CA LEU A 418 23.70 -6.51 1.14
C LEU A 418 24.25 -7.42 2.25
N THR A 419 25.58 -7.60 2.27
CA THR A 419 26.26 -8.45 3.26
C THR A 419 26.89 -7.66 4.40
N THR A 420 27.06 -6.35 4.23
CA THR A 420 27.52 -5.43 5.27
C THR A 420 26.43 -4.42 5.56
N PHE A 421 26.07 -4.29 6.83
CA PHE A 421 24.93 -3.49 7.23
C PHE A 421 25.28 -2.60 8.42
N SER A 422 24.80 -1.36 8.41
CA SER A 422 24.85 -0.49 9.59
C SER A 422 23.72 0.53 9.57
N GLU A 423 22.86 0.47 10.60
CA GLU A 423 21.80 1.46 10.84
C GLU A 423 22.35 2.82 11.29
N ARG A 424 23.65 2.89 11.62
CA ARG A 424 24.28 4.09 12.23
C ARG A 424 24.95 5.02 11.22
N PHE A 425 24.95 4.68 9.92
CA PHE A 425 25.67 5.36 8.83
C PHE A 425 27.19 5.55 9.03
N SER A 426 27.74 5.27 10.21
CA SER A 426 29.17 5.24 10.49
C SER A 426 29.46 4.12 11.48
N TYR A 427 30.55 3.41 11.24
CA TYR A 427 31.01 2.25 12.01
C TYR A 427 32.52 2.21 11.97
N GLN A 428 33.15 1.58 12.96
CA GLN A 428 34.56 1.24 12.84
C GLN A 428 34.69 0.06 11.87
N GLU A 429 35.63 0.15 10.93
CA GLU A 429 35.80 -0.89 9.89
C GLU A 429 36.05 -2.28 10.50
N SER A 430 36.74 -2.34 11.64
CA SER A 430 36.98 -3.56 12.40
C SER A 430 35.71 -4.21 13.00
N GLU A 431 34.63 -3.45 13.18
CA GLU A 431 33.36 -3.96 13.70
C GLU A 431 32.48 -4.57 12.62
N LEU A 432 32.73 -4.26 11.35
CA LEU A 432 31.91 -4.77 10.25
C LEU A 432 32.06 -6.27 10.04
N LEU A 433 33.27 -6.80 10.23
CA LEU A 433 33.58 -8.22 9.96
C LEU A 433 32.99 -8.66 8.60
N ALA A 434 33.35 -7.93 7.54
CA ALA A 434 32.76 -8.06 6.20
C ALA A 434 32.91 -9.46 5.60
N GLU A 435 33.90 -10.22 6.06
CA GLU A 435 34.14 -11.61 5.70
C GLU A 435 33.10 -12.60 6.28
N ILE A 436 32.40 -12.22 7.35
CA ILE A 436 31.29 -12.98 7.95
C ILE A 436 29.95 -12.38 7.53
N GLY A 437 29.86 -11.05 7.53
CA GLY A 437 28.67 -10.30 7.13
C GLY A 437 27.52 -10.33 8.14
N TRP A 438 26.48 -9.55 7.80
CA TRP A 438 25.33 -9.25 8.64
C TRP A 438 24.02 -9.74 7.99
N HIS A 439 23.06 -10.04 8.86
CA HIS A 439 21.66 -10.29 8.52
C HIS A 439 21.47 -11.39 7.46
N GLU A 440 20.27 -11.44 6.90
CA GLU A 440 19.82 -12.41 5.91
C GLU A 440 20.66 -12.35 4.63
N GLY A 441 21.08 -11.15 4.20
CA GLY A 441 21.89 -10.98 2.99
C GLY A 441 23.22 -11.72 3.04
N ALA A 442 23.92 -11.70 4.18
CA ALA A 442 25.14 -12.50 4.36
C ALA A 442 24.87 -14.01 4.35
N ARG A 443 23.81 -14.45 5.03
CA ARG A 443 23.42 -15.87 5.07
C ARG A 443 23.04 -16.40 3.68
N ILE A 444 22.35 -15.61 2.88
CA ILE A 444 22.06 -15.94 1.47
C ILE A 444 23.36 -16.00 0.65
N SER A 445 24.30 -15.08 0.89
CA SER A 445 25.60 -15.09 0.22
C SER A 445 26.38 -16.38 0.48
N GLU A 446 26.33 -16.92 1.70
CA GLU A 446 26.93 -18.21 2.03
C GLU A 446 26.23 -19.36 1.30
N LEU A 447 24.90 -19.36 1.26
CA LEU A 447 24.11 -20.41 0.62
C LEU A 447 24.31 -20.50 -0.90
N LYS A 448 24.80 -19.44 -1.55
CA LYS A 448 25.20 -19.48 -2.97
C LYS A 448 26.25 -20.56 -3.26
N ALA A 449 27.04 -21.00 -2.27
CA ALA A 449 27.98 -22.11 -2.41
C ALA A 449 27.32 -23.45 -2.79
N THR A 450 26.01 -23.60 -2.59
CA THR A 450 25.24 -24.80 -2.94
C THR A 450 24.69 -24.80 -4.38
N ASN A 451 24.81 -23.67 -5.10
CA ASN A 451 24.15 -23.43 -6.39
C ASN A 451 22.62 -23.57 -6.37
N LEU A 452 21.98 -23.36 -5.22
CA LEU A 452 20.52 -23.31 -5.12
C LEU A 452 19.94 -22.13 -5.92
N ALA A 453 18.67 -22.25 -6.32
CA ALA A 453 17.94 -21.14 -6.93
C ALA A 453 17.47 -20.16 -5.84
N HIS A 454 17.68 -18.86 -6.03
CA HIS A 454 17.29 -17.83 -5.08
C HIS A 454 16.34 -16.82 -5.72
N ILE A 455 15.20 -16.58 -5.06
CA ILE A 455 14.17 -15.65 -5.51
C ILE A 455 13.90 -14.59 -4.42
N PRO A 456 14.24 -13.31 -4.65
CA PRO A 456 13.78 -12.23 -3.78
C PRO A 456 12.27 -12.02 -3.92
N VAL A 457 11.62 -11.66 -2.82
CA VAL A 457 10.24 -11.17 -2.86
C VAL A 457 10.21 -9.66 -2.72
N VAL A 458 9.63 -9.03 -3.72
CA VAL A 458 9.49 -7.59 -3.84
C VAL A 458 8.02 -7.28 -4.05
N GLY A 459 7.53 -6.25 -3.38
CA GLY A 459 6.17 -5.76 -3.62
C GLY A 459 5.09 -6.68 -3.07
N ALA A 460 5.13 -7.02 -1.78
CA ALA A 460 4.08 -7.81 -1.13
C ALA A 460 2.75 -7.04 -1.07
N LEU A 461 1.67 -7.68 -1.52
CA LEU A 461 0.33 -7.10 -1.47
C LEU A 461 -0.23 -7.21 -0.03
N VAL A 462 -0.65 -6.08 0.52
CA VAL A 462 -1.21 -5.98 1.86
C VAL A 462 -2.53 -5.23 1.88
N ALA A 463 -3.43 -5.66 2.77
CA ALA A 463 -4.73 -5.04 2.95
C ALA A 463 -4.99 -4.65 4.41
N ARG A 464 -5.76 -3.59 4.57
CA ARG A 464 -6.16 -3.05 5.88
C ARG A 464 -7.51 -3.61 6.30
N SER A 465 -7.61 -4.06 7.55
CA SER A 465 -8.87 -4.34 8.25
C SER A 465 -8.84 -3.69 9.62
N GLY A 466 -9.69 -2.67 9.82
CA GLY A 466 -9.64 -1.82 11.01
C GLY A 466 -8.35 -1.00 11.08
N ASP A 467 -7.57 -1.16 12.14
CA ASP A 467 -6.27 -0.54 12.38
C ASP A 467 -5.08 -1.45 11.99
N ARG A 468 -5.35 -2.68 11.58
CA ARG A 468 -4.33 -3.70 11.28
C ARG A 468 -4.16 -3.93 9.79
N TRP A 469 -2.96 -4.33 9.39
CA TRP A 469 -2.61 -4.66 8.01
C TRP A 469 -2.20 -6.12 7.90
N PHE A 470 -2.53 -6.75 6.78
CA PHE A 470 -2.32 -8.17 6.56
C PHE A 470 -1.81 -8.41 5.15
N ALA A 471 -0.81 -9.27 5.00
CA ALA A 471 -0.35 -9.80 3.74
C ALA A 471 -1.19 -10.99 3.29
N VAL A 472 -1.20 -11.21 1.98
CA VAL A 472 -2.05 -12.19 1.28
C VAL A 472 -1.41 -13.58 1.21
N ASP A 473 -2.24 -14.63 1.20
CA ASP A 473 -1.85 -15.99 0.84
C ASP A 473 -1.94 -16.25 -0.69
N ASP A 474 -1.66 -17.48 -1.10
CA ASP A 474 -1.75 -17.96 -2.48
C ASP A 474 -3.18 -17.94 -3.07
N LYS A 475 -4.20 -17.76 -2.23
CA LYS A 475 -5.63 -17.80 -2.58
C LYS A 475 -6.29 -16.41 -2.56
N GLY A 476 -5.52 -15.36 -2.32
CA GLY A 476 -6.05 -14.00 -2.23
C GLY A 476 -6.67 -13.65 -0.88
N ILE A 477 -6.44 -14.46 0.17
CA ILE A 477 -6.97 -14.23 1.52
C ILE A 477 -5.88 -13.55 2.36
N PHE A 478 -6.21 -12.41 2.95
CA PHE A 478 -5.31 -11.65 3.79
C PHE A 478 -5.28 -12.22 5.22
N ARG A 479 -4.12 -12.76 5.63
CA ARG A 479 -3.99 -13.51 6.90
C ARG A 479 -2.82 -13.05 7.76
N PHE A 480 -1.71 -12.65 7.15
CA PHE A 480 -0.45 -12.54 7.88
C PHE A 480 -0.22 -11.10 8.30
N GLU A 481 -0.39 -10.81 9.59
CA GLU A 481 -0.30 -9.43 10.09
C GLU A 481 1.06 -8.80 9.77
N VAL A 482 1.01 -7.60 9.19
CA VAL A 482 2.17 -6.76 8.87
C VAL A 482 2.20 -5.58 9.83
N PRO A 483 3.28 -5.42 10.62
CA PRO A 483 3.40 -4.31 11.56
C PRO A 483 3.31 -2.94 10.89
N ILE A 484 2.71 -1.97 11.60
CA ILE A 484 2.50 -0.63 11.06
C ILE A 484 3.80 0.08 10.69
N ASP A 485 4.91 -0.16 11.40
CA ASP A 485 6.21 0.43 11.06
C ASP A 485 6.73 -0.03 9.70
N LYS A 486 6.36 -1.24 9.24
CA LYS A 486 6.70 -1.75 7.90
C LYS A 486 5.79 -1.18 6.82
N ILE A 487 4.51 -1.01 7.12
CA ILE A 487 3.58 -0.32 6.21
C ILE A 487 3.97 1.15 6.02
N SER A 488 4.45 1.79 7.09
CA SER A 488 4.99 3.15 7.12
C SER A 488 6.35 3.32 6.45
N TYR A 489 6.87 2.32 5.75
CA TYR A 489 8.06 2.51 4.91
C TYR A 489 7.76 3.55 3.81
N PRO A 490 8.61 4.57 3.60
CA PRO A 490 8.39 5.57 2.57
C PRO A 490 8.49 5.01 1.15
N THR A 491 8.90 3.76 0.97
CA THR A 491 8.89 3.02 -0.29
C THR A 491 7.58 2.23 -0.53
N THR A 492 6.64 2.17 0.41
CA THR A 492 5.35 1.48 0.21
C THR A 492 4.47 2.18 -0.82
N ARG A 493 3.86 1.46 -1.75
CA ARG A 493 2.89 2.03 -2.71
C ARG A 493 1.47 1.83 -2.20
N PHE A 494 0.67 2.88 -2.14
CA PHE A 494 -0.73 2.82 -1.71
C PHE A 494 -1.64 2.84 -2.94
N LEU A 495 -2.30 1.71 -3.21
CA LEU A 495 -3.23 1.56 -4.33
C LEU A 495 -4.63 2.06 -3.96
N SER A 496 -5.00 1.99 -2.68
CA SER A 496 -6.20 2.61 -2.10
C SER A 496 -5.98 2.87 -0.60
N ASN A 497 -6.95 3.47 0.08
CA ASN A 497 -6.93 3.63 1.56
C ASN A 497 -6.84 2.29 2.33
N THR A 498 -7.11 1.17 1.66
CA THR A 498 -7.17 -0.18 2.26
C THR A 498 -6.22 -1.18 1.61
N LEU A 499 -5.47 -0.78 0.58
CA LEU A 499 -4.58 -1.66 -0.18
C LEU A 499 -3.25 -0.97 -0.41
N ALA A 500 -2.17 -1.69 -0.12
CA ALA A 500 -0.82 -1.23 -0.36
C ALA A 500 0.07 -2.36 -0.88
N VAL A 501 1.22 -1.97 -1.40
CA VAL A 501 2.25 -2.84 -1.95
C VAL A 501 3.56 -2.46 -1.27
N VAL A 502 4.06 -3.36 -0.44
CA VAL A 502 5.31 -3.16 0.32
C VAL A 502 6.47 -3.60 -0.56
N ILE A 503 7.18 -2.63 -1.16
CA ILE A 503 8.32 -2.89 -2.05
C ILE A 503 9.44 -3.58 -1.28
N ASP A 504 9.88 -2.96 -0.18
CA ASP A 504 10.93 -3.49 0.69
C ASP A 504 10.30 -4.47 1.69
N THR A 505 10.06 -5.71 1.25
CA THR A 505 9.49 -6.75 2.11
C THR A 505 10.44 -7.05 3.26
N HIS A 506 9.89 -7.20 4.47
CA HIS A 506 10.64 -7.40 5.70
C HIS A 506 9.94 -8.40 6.64
N GLY A 507 10.28 -9.68 6.47
CA GLY A 507 9.77 -10.78 7.27
C GLY A 507 8.86 -11.77 6.52
N VAL A 508 8.81 -13.00 7.05
CA VAL A 508 8.15 -14.16 6.43
C VAL A 508 6.65 -13.99 6.18
N ASN A 509 5.98 -13.11 6.93
CA ASN A 509 4.58 -12.74 6.71
C ASN A 509 4.31 -12.16 5.31
N MET A 510 5.29 -11.51 4.70
CA MET A 510 5.17 -10.90 3.36
C MET A 510 5.65 -11.81 2.22
N LEU A 511 6.08 -13.03 2.54
CA LEU A 511 6.74 -13.94 1.60
C LEU A 511 5.83 -15.09 1.12
N VAL A 512 4.72 -15.33 1.81
CA VAL A 512 3.91 -16.56 1.68
C VAL A 512 3.38 -16.79 0.27
N GLU A 513 2.73 -15.79 -0.33
CA GLU A 513 2.13 -15.90 -1.67
C GLU A 513 3.20 -16.26 -2.71
N THR A 514 4.29 -15.49 -2.78
CA THR A 514 5.37 -15.73 -3.73
C THR A 514 6.07 -17.06 -3.49
N ALA A 515 6.28 -17.46 -2.23
CA ALA A 515 6.90 -18.74 -1.89
C ALA A 515 6.10 -19.93 -2.41
N LEU A 516 4.78 -19.91 -2.23
CA LEU A 516 3.90 -20.98 -2.71
C LEU A 516 3.79 -20.97 -4.24
N ARG A 517 3.62 -19.79 -4.85
CA ARG A 517 3.53 -19.67 -6.31
C ARG A 517 4.79 -20.14 -7.04
N ASN A 518 5.96 -19.99 -6.41
CA ASN A 518 7.24 -20.43 -6.96
C ASN A 518 7.68 -21.82 -6.49
N ASN A 519 6.81 -22.57 -5.80
CA ASN A 519 7.12 -23.90 -5.24
C ASN A 519 8.44 -23.92 -4.44
N ALA A 520 8.62 -22.92 -3.56
CA ALA A 520 9.81 -22.80 -2.74
C ALA A 520 10.00 -24.06 -1.87
N THR A 521 11.25 -24.50 -1.70
CA THR A 521 11.59 -25.57 -0.75
C THR A 521 11.87 -24.99 0.63
N ALA A 522 12.37 -23.76 0.69
CA ALA A 522 12.61 -23.04 1.92
C ALA A 522 12.45 -21.52 1.77
N VAL A 523 12.18 -20.87 2.90
CA VAL A 523 12.17 -19.42 3.07
C VAL A 523 13.23 -19.02 4.09
N LEU A 524 14.03 -17.99 3.79
CA LEU A 524 14.97 -17.37 4.74
C LEU A 524 14.61 -15.90 4.94
N SER A 525 14.26 -15.52 6.17
CA SER A 525 13.71 -14.20 6.48
C SER A 525 13.74 -13.88 7.98
N ASP A 526 13.40 -12.64 8.31
CA ASP A 526 13.11 -12.18 9.66
C ASP A 526 11.80 -12.80 10.22
N CYS A 527 11.85 -13.14 11.51
CA CYS A 527 10.76 -13.71 12.30
C CYS A 527 10.54 -12.96 13.64
N ASP A 528 10.73 -11.64 13.63
CA ASP A 528 10.70 -10.77 14.81
C ASP A 528 9.30 -10.32 15.27
N HIS A 529 8.22 -10.88 14.72
CA HIS A 529 6.84 -10.51 15.03
C HIS A 529 5.93 -11.75 15.11
N PRO A 530 4.90 -11.80 15.98
CA PRO A 530 4.01 -12.97 16.07
C PRO A 530 3.31 -13.32 14.75
N GLY A 531 2.90 -12.30 13.98
CA GLY A 531 2.34 -12.48 12.63
C GLY A 531 3.31 -13.15 11.64
N LYS A 532 4.62 -12.98 11.83
CA LYS A 532 5.67 -13.67 11.06
C LYS A 532 5.75 -15.14 11.45
N ILE A 533 5.68 -15.47 12.74
CA ILE A 533 5.65 -16.88 13.18
C ILE A 533 4.40 -17.61 12.71
N TYR A 534 3.24 -16.92 12.69
CA TYR A 534 2.03 -17.50 12.12
C TYR A 534 2.18 -17.81 10.61
N ALA A 535 2.83 -16.93 9.86
CA ALA A 535 3.17 -17.18 8.46
C ALA A 535 4.18 -18.33 8.30
N ALA A 536 5.19 -18.42 9.17
CA ALA A 536 6.16 -19.51 9.17
C ALA A 536 5.49 -20.87 9.42
N LYS A 537 4.53 -20.92 10.35
CA LYS A 537 3.69 -22.10 10.57
C LYS A 537 2.92 -22.48 9.31
N TYR A 538 2.25 -21.51 8.66
CA TYR A 538 1.50 -21.77 7.43
C TYR A 538 2.39 -22.35 6.34
N LEU A 539 3.58 -21.80 6.12
CA LEU A 539 4.55 -22.33 5.15
C LEU A 539 5.02 -23.75 5.50
N SER A 540 5.33 -24.01 6.77
CA SER A 540 5.72 -25.34 7.22
C SER A 540 4.60 -26.38 7.01
N GLU A 541 3.34 -26.00 7.22
CA GLU A 541 2.18 -26.87 6.95
C GLU A 541 1.99 -27.17 5.45
N HIS A 542 2.60 -26.35 4.59
CA HIS A 542 2.67 -26.55 3.14
C HIS A 542 4.01 -27.19 2.70
N ASN A 543 4.75 -27.82 3.62
CA ASN A 543 6.05 -28.46 3.39
C ASN A 543 7.17 -27.51 2.92
N ILE A 544 7.06 -26.22 3.24
CA ILE A 544 8.11 -25.22 2.99
C ILE A 544 8.84 -24.96 4.30
N SER A 545 10.14 -25.24 4.33
CA SER A 545 10.93 -25.03 5.56
C SER A 545 11.24 -23.55 5.78
N VAL A 546 11.32 -23.10 7.03
CA VAL A 546 11.54 -21.67 7.34
C VAL A 546 12.78 -21.49 8.21
N ILE A 547 13.69 -20.64 7.73
CA ILE A 547 14.92 -20.25 8.40
C ILE A 547 14.73 -18.83 8.90
N CYS A 548 14.51 -18.70 10.22
CA CYS A 548 14.39 -17.43 10.91
C CYS A 548 15.78 -16.95 11.33
N VAL A 549 16.37 -15.97 10.63
CA VAL A 549 17.74 -15.52 10.95
C VAL A 549 17.72 -14.57 12.16
N PRO A 550 16.98 -13.45 12.12
CA PRO A 550 16.51 -12.78 13.33
C PRO A 550 15.23 -13.44 13.85
N ASP A 551 15.29 -13.93 15.10
CA ASP A 551 14.17 -14.49 15.84
C ASP A 551 13.88 -13.68 17.11
N LYS A 552 12.62 -13.29 17.34
CA LYS A 552 12.17 -12.81 18.67
C LYS A 552 11.06 -13.66 19.24
N TYR A 553 10.21 -14.18 18.37
CA TYR A 553 8.99 -14.89 18.76
C TYR A 553 8.97 -16.36 18.33
N ALA A 554 10.09 -16.94 17.91
CA ALA A 554 10.17 -18.34 17.50
C ALA A 554 9.69 -19.32 18.58
N TYR A 555 9.80 -18.96 19.87
CA TYR A 555 9.22 -19.74 20.96
C TYR A 555 7.70 -20.00 20.81
N LEU A 556 6.97 -19.16 20.07
CA LEU A 556 5.54 -19.40 19.78
C LEU A 556 5.31 -20.66 18.92
N ALA A 557 6.32 -21.11 18.17
CA ALA A 557 6.27 -22.33 17.36
C ALA A 557 6.54 -23.61 18.18
N LEU A 558 6.92 -23.50 19.45
CA LEU A 558 7.25 -24.65 20.29
C LEU A 558 6.07 -25.62 20.40
N GLY A 559 6.35 -26.91 20.17
CA GLY A 559 5.37 -27.99 20.31
C GLY A 559 4.41 -28.17 19.13
N HIS A 560 4.62 -27.44 18.02
CA HIS A 560 3.84 -27.62 16.79
C HIS A 560 4.46 -28.61 15.79
N ASN A 561 5.69 -29.09 16.03
CA ASN A 561 6.41 -30.00 15.14
C ASN A 561 6.55 -29.43 13.71
N LEU A 562 7.06 -28.20 13.61
CA LEU A 562 7.16 -27.44 12.36
C LEU A 562 8.58 -27.48 11.82
N SER A 563 8.76 -27.43 10.50
CA SER A 563 10.07 -27.29 9.84
C SER A 563 10.57 -25.84 9.92
N ILE A 564 10.87 -25.40 11.14
CA ILE A 564 11.31 -24.03 11.46
C ILE A 564 12.56 -24.11 12.31
N VAL A 565 13.57 -23.30 11.96
CA VAL A 565 14.78 -23.12 12.77
C VAL A 565 15.06 -21.63 12.97
N GLY A 566 15.38 -21.22 14.20
CA GLY A 566 15.73 -19.85 14.55
C GLY A 566 17.22 -19.69 14.86
N SER A 567 17.86 -18.64 14.38
CA SER A 567 19.29 -18.37 14.55
C SER A 567 20.22 -19.58 14.30
N ALA A 568 19.88 -20.46 13.37
CA ALA A 568 20.60 -21.71 13.18
C ALA A 568 21.94 -21.50 12.44
N PRO A 569 23.04 -22.15 12.87
CA PRO A 569 24.31 -22.10 12.17
C PRO A 569 24.29 -22.95 10.90
N PHE A 570 25.16 -22.60 9.94
CA PHE A 570 25.27 -23.28 8.66
C PHE A 570 26.51 -24.17 8.63
N ARG A 571 26.39 -25.35 8.03
CA ARG A 571 27.51 -26.24 7.71
C ARG A 571 27.36 -26.74 6.28
N PHE A 572 28.45 -26.81 5.54
CA PHE A 572 28.44 -27.23 4.14
C PHE A 572 29.14 -28.58 3.98
N GLU A 573 28.45 -29.55 3.39
CA GLU A 573 28.95 -30.92 3.16
C GLU A 573 28.51 -31.39 1.77
N ASN A 574 29.46 -31.76 0.91
CA ASN A 574 29.19 -32.32 -0.43
C ASN A 574 28.19 -31.51 -1.29
N GLY A 575 28.28 -30.17 -1.26
CA GLY A 575 27.38 -29.29 -2.02
C GLY A 575 26.00 -29.08 -1.39
N THR A 576 25.76 -29.63 -0.19
CA THR A 576 24.55 -29.44 0.61
C THR A 576 24.86 -28.53 1.80
N ALA A 577 24.03 -27.51 2.02
CA ALA A 577 24.00 -26.75 3.26
C ALA A 577 23.09 -27.44 4.27
N ILE A 578 23.60 -27.65 5.47
CA ILE A 578 22.91 -28.14 6.64
C ILE A 578 22.72 -26.94 7.56
N VAL A 579 21.47 -26.51 7.70
CA VAL A 579 21.09 -25.41 8.58
C VAL A 579 20.56 -26.01 9.88
N GLY A 580 21.24 -25.78 10.99
CA GLY A 580 20.92 -26.39 12.30
C GLY A 580 21.79 -27.60 12.63
N SER A 581 21.20 -28.68 13.14
CA SER A 581 21.90 -29.92 13.55
C SER A 581 23.02 -29.69 14.59
N ARG A 582 22.73 -28.94 15.64
CA ARG A 582 23.60 -28.65 16.79
C ARG A 582 22.95 -29.12 18.11
N PRO A 583 22.77 -30.43 18.33
CA PRO A 583 22.05 -30.91 19.50
C PRO A 583 22.84 -30.67 20.79
N VAL A 584 22.18 -30.07 21.78
CA VAL A 584 22.64 -29.94 23.16
C VAL A 584 21.63 -30.60 24.08
N THR A 585 22.09 -31.52 24.92
CA THR A 585 21.26 -32.16 25.95
C THR A 585 21.37 -31.39 27.26
N ILE A 586 20.22 -31.04 27.83
CA ILE A 586 20.08 -30.33 29.10
C ILE A 586 19.33 -31.24 30.06
N LYS A 587 19.97 -31.69 31.13
CA LYS A 587 19.29 -32.48 32.18
C LYS A 587 18.42 -31.57 33.02
N ALA A 588 17.28 -32.07 33.49
CA ALA A 588 16.37 -31.30 34.36
C ALA A 588 17.06 -30.81 35.66
N SER A 589 18.11 -31.52 36.12
CA SER A 589 18.91 -31.15 37.29
C SER A 589 19.92 -30.03 37.05
N GLU A 590 20.24 -29.71 35.79
CA GLU A 590 21.23 -28.68 35.45
C GLU A 590 20.70 -27.28 35.72
N ARG A 591 21.58 -26.40 36.18
CA ARG A 591 21.25 -24.99 36.39
C ARG A 591 21.50 -24.21 35.12
N ILE A 592 20.51 -23.42 34.75
CA ILE A 592 20.49 -22.64 33.51
C ILE A 592 20.41 -21.17 33.88
N VAL A 593 21.23 -20.33 33.24
CA VAL A 593 21.00 -18.88 33.22
C VAL A 593 20.36 -18.50 31.90
N ALA A 594 19.29 -17.71 31.93
CA ALA A 594 18.68 -17.15 30.72
C ALA A 594 18.66 -15.63 30.81
N VAL A 595 19.14 -14.97 29.76
CA VAL A 595 19.12 -13.52 29.67
C VAL A 595 17.70 -13.04 29.35
N ASN A 596 17.33 -11.94 30.01
CA ASN A 596 16.16 -11.12 29.75
C ASN A 596 16.60 -9.66 29.60
N ALA A 597 15.71 -8.75 29.22
CA ALA A 597 16.01 -7.33 29.19
C ALA A 597 14.81 -6.42 29.49
N SER A 598 15.11 -5.19 29.88
CA SER A 598 14.13 -4.11 29.94
C SER A 598 13.70 -3.66 28.53
N ASP A 599 12.53 -3.03 28.44
CA ASP A 599 12.01 -2.43 27.20
C ASP A 599 12.39 -0.95 27.05
N GLU A 600 13.28 -0.42 27.91
CA GLU A 600 13.56 1.02 27.99
C GLU A 600 14.42 1.54 26.83
N LYS A 601 15.22 0.68 26.21
CA LYS A 601 16.11 1.04 25.10
C LYS A 601 15.75 0.33 23.80
N TYR A 602 15.81 1.08 22.70
CA TYR A 602 15.58 0.53 21.36
C TYR A 602 16.51 -0.66 21.07
N ALA A 603 15.94 -1.74 20.52
CA ALA A 603 16.60 -3.01 20.20
C ALA A 603 17.19 -3.81 21.39
N LEU A 604 17.12 -3.32 22.63
CA LEU A 604 17.54 -4.08 23.81
C LEU A 604 16.57 -5.24 24.10
N TRP A 605 15.29 -5.09 23.77
CA TRP A 605 14.27 -6.13 23.94
C TRP A 605 14.56 -7.45 23.22
N TYR A 606 15.50 -7.50 22.26
CA TYR A 606 15.90 -8.76 21.64
C TYR A 606 16.66 -9.68 22.61
N TYR A 607 17.19 -9.15 23.72
CA TYR A 607 17.71 -9.98 24.81
C TYR A 607 16.60 -10.63 25.67
N GLN A 608 15.31 -10.36 25.38
CA GLN A 608 14.18 -11.07 25.99
C GLN A 608 13.87 -12.42 25.32
N THR A 609 14.41 -12.66 24.11
CA THR A 609 14.17 -13.88 23.35
C THR A 609 14.57 -15.15 24.13
N PRO A 610 15.77 -15.24 24.74
CA PRO A 610 16.15 -16.41 25.54
C PRO A 610 15.21 -16.63 26.73
N ALA A 611 14.82 -15.57 27.44
CA ALA A 611 13.91 -15.67 28.57
C ALA A 611 12.52 -16.20 28.16
N SER A 612 11.97 -15.70 27.06
CA SER A 612 10.65 -16.11 26.56
C SER A 612 10.65 -17.60 26.18
N TYR A 613 11.68 -18.04 25.48
CA TYR A 613 11.86 -19.44 25.10
C TYR A 613 12.05 -20.35 26.33
N MET A 614 12.97 -19.99 27.22
CA MET A 614 13.27 -20.81 28.40
C MET A 614 12.13 -20.84 29.43
N ALA A 615 11.30 -19.80 29.50
CA ALA A 615 10.11 -19.78 30.35
C ALA A 615 9.08 -20.84 29.94
N GLU A 616 8.84 -21.01 28.64
CA GLU A 616 7.94 -22.06 28.13
C GLU A 616 8.50 -23.46 28.38
N LEU A 617 9.80 -23.67 28.20
CA LEU A 617 10.44 -24.95 28.54
C LEU A 617 10.43 -25.23 30.04
N GLN A 618 10.71 -24.22 30.87
CA GLN A 618 10.63 -24.35 32.32
C GLN A 618 9.22 -24.76 32.76
N LYS A 619 8.20 -24.13 32.19
CA LYS A 619 6.79 -24.44 32.45
C LYS A 619 6.40 -25.84 31.99
N ALA A 620 6.85 -26.28 30.82
CA ALA A 620 6.50 -27.58 30.27
C ALA A 620 7.26 -28.75 30.91
N TYR A 621 8.54 -28.54 31.24
CA TYR A 621 9.50 -29.62 31.54
C TYR A 621 10.18 -29.48 32.92
N GLY A 622 9.88 -28.43 33.69
CA GLY A 622 10.41 -28.26 35.05
C GLY A 622 11.91 -27.92 35.13
N LEU A 623 12.46 -27.28 34.09
CA LEU A 623 13.89 -26.91 34.04
C LEU A 623 14.25 -25.86 35.11
N ASN A 624 15.48 -25.94 35.65
CA ASN A 624 15.98 -25.02 36.67
C ASN A 624 16.63 -23.77 36.05
N VAL A 625 15.78 -22.79 35.69
CA VAL A 625 16.18 -21.55 35.01
C VAL A 625 16.25 -20.38 36.00
N THR A 626 17.36 -19.64 35.96
CA THR A 626 17.54 -18.34 36.62
C THR A 626 17.59 -17.24 35.56
N PHE A 627 16.65 -16.29 35.62
CA PHE A 627 16.61 -15.16 34.69
C PHE A 627 17.47 -14.00 35.16
N VAL A 628 18.22 -13.37 34.26
CA VAL A 628 19.01 -12.16 34.52
C VAL A 628 18.56 -11.07 33.56
N VAL A 629 18.05 -9.97 34.10
CA VAL A 629 17.61 -8.81 33.31
C VAL A 629 18.83 -7.95 32.98
N LEU A 630 18.97 -7.55 31.73
CA LEU A 630 19.87 -6.51 31.25
C LEU A 630 19.12 -5.18 31.10
N ASP A 631 19.71 -4.10 31.57
CA ASP A 631 19.15 -2.76 31.54
C ASP A 631 19.84 -1.89 30.46
N ASP A 632 21.01 -2.34 29.99
CA ASP A 632 21.79 -1.70 28.93
C ASP A 632 22.58 -2.70 28.08
N PHE A 633 23.07 -2.23 26.93
CA PHE A 633 24.07 -2.95 26.13
C PHE A 633 25.40 -3.06 26.88
N GLY A 634 26.18 -4.10 26.59
CA GLY A 634 27.49 -4.33 27.21
C GLY A 634 27.45 -4.90 28.63
N GLU A 635 26.28 -5.28 29.13
CA GLU A 635 26.11 -5.85 30.48
C GLU A 635 26.19 -7.39 30.55
N MET A 636 26.58 -8.06 29.46
CA MET A 636 26.60 -9.53 29.39
C MET A 636 27.46 -10.19 30.48
N GLU A 637 28.55 -9.53 30.91
CA GLU A 637 29.39 -10.02 32.00
C GLU A 637 28.63 -10.14 33.33
N ARG A 638 27.58 -9.33 33.55
CA ARG A 638 26.69 -9.47 34.71
C ARG A 638 25.98 -10.83 34.71
N ALA A 639 25.48 -11.24 33.55
CA ALA A 639 24.83 -12.54 33.37
C ALA A 639 25.84 -13.70 33.43
N ALA A 640 27.02 -13.56 32.81
CA ALA A 640 28.09 -14.56 32.89
C ALA A 640 28.60 -14.76 34.33
N LYS A 641 28.78 -13.68 35.09
CA LYS A 641 29.11 -13.75 36.53
C LYS A 641 28.02 -14.47 37.30
N LYS A 642 26.74 -14.20 37.03
CA LYS A 642 25.64 -14.92 37.69
C LYS A 642 25.67 -16.42 37.37
N ALA A 643 25.98 -16.80 36.13
CA ALA A 643 26.16 -18.19 35.74
C ALA A 643 27.27 -18.87 36.54
N ARG A 644 28.41 -18.19 36.76
CA ARG A 644 29.49 -18.67 37.63
C ARG A 644 29.05 -18.81 39.09
N GLU A 645 28.36 -17.82 39.65
CA GLU A 645 27.89 -17.83 41.04
C GLU A 645 27.00 -19.03 41.38
N ILE A 646 26.12 -19.42 40.45
CA ILE A 646 25.21 -20.55 40.67
C ILE A 646 25.76 -21.87 40.13
N ASN A 647 26.97 -21.86 39.55
CA ASN A 647 27.57 -22.99 38.83
C ASN A 647 26.64 -23.55 37.75
N ALA A 648 26.12 -22.67 36.89
CA ALA A 648 25.32 -23.05 35.73
C ALA A 648 26.20 -23.72 34.67
N THR A 649 25.65 -24.73 34.00
CA THR A 649 26.32 -25.45 32.90
C THR A 649 25.68 -25.16 31.54
N VAL A 650 24.61 -24.36 31.54
CA VAL A 650 23.91 -23.89 30.34
C VAL A 650 23.62 -22.40 30.47
N PHE A 651 23.89 -21.66 29.40
CA PHE A 651 23.64 -20.23 29.32
C PHE A 651 22.79 -19.93 28.07
N ALA A 652 21.59 -19.42 28.23
CA ALA A 652 20.71 -19.01 27.14
C ALA A 652 20.82 -17.49 26.95
N THR A 653 21.33 -17.05 25.80
CA THR A 653 21.67 -15.64 25.58
C THR A 653 21.63 -15.23 24.11
N ARG A 654 21.80 -13.93 23.86
CA ARG A 654 22.06 -13.33 22.55
C ARG A 654 23.49 -12.80 22.53
N VAL A 655 24.15 -12.89 21.37
CA VAL A 655 25.44 -12.21 21.11
C VAL A 655 25.25 -11.22 19.97
N PHE A 656 25.30 -9.93 20.31
CA PHE A 656 25.12 -8.84 19.37
C PHE A 656 26.43 -8.09 19.10
N ASP A 657 27.17 -7.77 20.16
CA ASP A 657 28.38 -6.95 20.08
C ASP A 657 29.62 -7.65 20.67
N ARG A 658 30.73 -6.91 20.69
CA ARG A 658 32.03 -7.42 21.15
C ARG A 658 32.02 -7.73 22.65
N SER A 659 31.33 -6.93 23.45
CA SER A 659 31.25 -7.14 24.90
C SER A 659 30.51 -8.45 25.20
N ASP A 660 29.42 -8.71 24.48
CA ASP A 660 28.69 -9.98 24.60
C ASP A 660 29.57 -11.17 24.23
N TYR A 661 30.24 -11.08 23.07
CA TYR A 661 31.10 -12.15 22.58
C TYR A 661 32.22 -12.47 23.57
N ASP A 662 32.92 -11.45 24.09
CA ASP A 662 34.02 -11.64 25.04
C ASP A 662 33.52 -12.26 26.36
N ALA A 663 32.37 -11.81 26.88
CA ALA A 663 31.80 -12.37 28.12
C ALA A 663 31.39 -13.85 27.96
N VAL A 664 30.75 -14.19 26.83
CA VAL A 664 30.27 -15.56 26.57
C VAL A 664 31.42 -16.51 26.22
N SER A 665 32.36 -16.10 25.36
CA SER A 665 33.52 -16.92 24.98
C SER A 665 34.40 -17.24 26.19
N HIS A 666 34.74 -16.25 27.03
CA HIS A 666 35.49 -16.49 28.26
C HIS A 666 34.77 -17.46 29.21
N TRP A 667 33.44 -17.37 29.31
CA TRP A 667 32.67 -18.31 30.12
C TRP A 667 32.69 -19.75 29.56
N LEU A 668 32.71 -19.91 28.23
CA LEU A 668 32.82 -21.23 27.57
C LEU A 668 34.23 -21.84 27.71
N ASP A 669 35.28 -21.03 27.64
CA ASP A 669 36.69 -21.47 27.76
C ASP A 669 37.02 -22.04 29.14
N GLU A 670 36.30 -21.63 30.17
CA GLU A 670 36.52 -22.07 31.55
C GLU A 670 36.17 -23.55 31.77
N ASP A 671 35.24 -24.14 31.00
CA ASP A 671 34.82 -25.54 31.15
C ASP A 671 34.14 -26.07 29.88
N VAL A 672 34.70 -27.15 29.31
CA VAL A 672 34.18 -27.83 28.10
C VAL A 672 32.77 -28.39 28.25
N ALA A 673 32.28 -28.60 29.48
CA ALA A 673 30.92 -29.02 29.74
C ALA A 673 29.91 -27.87 29.67
N ARG A 674 30.35 -26.60 29.66
CA ARG A 674 29.47 -25.45 29.52
C ARG A 674 28.98 -25.32 28.09
N ARG A 675 27.68 -25.08 27.95
CA ARG A 675 27.03 -24.89 26.65
C ARG A 675 26.23 -23.60 26.63
N VAL A 676 26.10 -23.00 25.46
CA VAL A 676 25.31 -21.81 25.22
C VAL A 676 24.21 -22.09 24.19
N LEU A 677 23.00 -21.62 24.48
CA LEU A 677 21.90 -21.55 23.51
C LEU A 677 21.82 -20.11 23.02
N LEU A 678 21.96 -19.91 21.70
CA LEU A 678 22.04 -18.59 21.09
C LEU A 678 20.74 -18.22 20.38
N PHE A 679 20.19 -17.05 20.73
CA PHE A 679 18.91 -16.52 20.24
C PHE A 679 19.15 -15.18 19.56
N HIS A 680 18.42 -14.86 18.49
CA HIS A 680 18.56 -13.62 17.73
C HIS A 680 20.04 -13.23 17.43
N THR A 681 20.88 -14.23 17.19
CA THR A 681 22.35 -14.09 17.18
C THR A 681 22.91 -14.29 15.78
N ALA A 682 22.26 -15.13 14.96
CA ALA A 682 22.77 -15.48 13.63
C ALA A 682 22.78 -14.30 12.64
N SER A 683 22.04 -13.23 12.95
CA SER A 683 22.06 -11.97 12.20
C SER A 683 23.37 -11.19 12.35
N TYR A 684 24.20 -11.50 13.33
CA TYR A 684 25.37 -10.70 13.69
C TYR A 684 26.67 -11.48 13.52
N PRO A 685 27.73 -10.87 12.96
CA PRO A 685 28.95 -11.61 12.64
C PRO A 685 29.68 -12.17 13.87
N LEU A 686 29.64 -11.48 15.01
CA LEU A 686 30.22 -12.02 16.26
C LEU A 686 29.46 -13.24 16.79
N GLY A 687 28.15 -13.28 16.57
CA GLY A 687 27.32 -14.45 16.86
C GLY A 687 27.70 -15.67 16.02
N GLN A 688 27.84 -15.46 14.71
CA GLN A 688 28.31 -16.51 13.79
C GLN A 688 29.71 -16.99 14.12
N ARG A 689 30.62 -16.06 14.45
CA ARG A 689 31.97 -16.37 14.89
C ARG A 689 31.97 -17.29 16.11
N LEU A 690 31.15 -16.96 17.12
CA LEU A 690 31.03 -17.79 18.32
C LEU A 690 30.53 -19.21 17.99
N MET A 691 29.52 -19.34 17.13
CA MET A 691 29.02 -20.65 16.69
C MET A 691 30.08 -21.47 15.93
N ALA A 692 30.92 -20.81 15.15
CA ALA A 692 31.99 -21.45 14.40
C ALA A 692 33.17 -21.90 15.28
N GLU A 693 33.55 -21.10 16.27
CA GLU A 693 34.67 -21.39 17.19
C GLU A 693 34.29 -22.44 18.25
N TYR A 694 33.03 -22.50 18.67
CA TYR A 694 32.53 -23.41 19.71
C TYR A 694 31.48 -24.41 19.20
N PRO A 695 31.81 -25.23 18.18
CA PRO A 695 30.85 -26.09 17.48
C PRO A 695 30.16 -27.13 18.38
N ASN A 696 30.83 -27.57 19.45
CA ASN A 696 30.32 -28.60 20.36
C ASN A 696 29.71 -28.03 21.65
N GLN A 697 29.78 -26.71 21.84
CA GLN A 697 29.27 -26.02 23.03
C GLN A 697 28.16 -25.02 22.70
N THR A 698 27.86 -24.79 21.42
CA THR A 698 26.81 -23.86 20.98
C THR A 698 25.63 -24.61 20.38
N SER A 699 24.43 -24.08 20.60
CA SER A 699 23.19 -24.47 19.93
C SER A 699 22.34 -23.22 19.65
N PHE A 700 21.16 -23.42 19.09
CA PHE A 700 20.30 -22.37 18.56
C PHE A 700 18.86 -22.47 19.08
N ASP A 701 18.05 -21.51 18.69
CA ASP A 701 16.61 -21.46 18.88
C ASP A 701 15.90 -22.54 18.04
N ASP A 702 15.79 -23.74 18.61
CA ASP A 702 15.10 -24.87 17.98
C ASP A 702 13.61 -24.87 18.32
N ALA A 703 12.73 -24.79 17.32
CA ALA A 703 11.28 -24.84 17.51
C ALA A 703 10.77 -26.23 17.96
N ASN A 704 11.60 -27.28 17.85
CA ASN A 704 11.22 -28.67 18.15
C ASN A 704 12.15 -29.32 19.19
N PRO A 705 12.18 -28.82 20.44
CA PRO A 705 12.94 -29.48 21.50
C PRO A 705 12.37 -30.87 21.79
N VAL A 706 13.27 -31.84 22.00
CA VAL A 706 12.91 -33.26 22.20
C VAL A 706 13.03 -33.62 23.70
N PRO A 707 11.92 -33.86 24.42
CA PRO A 707 11.97 -34.34 25.79
C PRO A 707 12.43 -35.81 25.88
N ILE A 708 13.19 -36.16 26.92
CA ILE A 708 13.70 -37.52 27.21
C ILE A 708 13.19 -38.04 28.56
#